data_AF-A0A818T6B7-F1
#
_entry.id   AF-A0A818T6B7-F1
#
_cell.length_a   1.000
_cell.length_b   1.000
_cell.length_c   1.000
_cell.angle_alpha   90.00
_cell.angle_beta   90.00
_cell.angle_gamma   90.00
#
_symmetry.space_group_name_H-M   'P 1'
#
loop_
_entity.id
_entity.type
_entity.pdbx_description
1 polymer ?
#
loop_
_entity_poly.entity_id
_entity_poly.type
_entity_poly.pdbx_seq_one_letter_code
_entity_poly.pdbx_strand_id
1 'polypeptide(L)'
;MLNKDQYLQIFHELRRQNANIINIVQELYNKRERQDQILCFVNSVSEVNQCCRLLAEISQKTIVAYPLVQSQSSSTQKEYLRKGSVFFSTTVAETSLTFPSLKYVVDTGMINIPVFDIGTQRMILKEVHAAESTIKQRSGRLGRTQPGEYYALYDFDPKKKPFPVPQICQSDLISIEFSLRKSPLKNGLDYMKQFLPEQPKPEAIYYTTHELIRMQVLKENSNELTAYGKLLAKLPDFGSLPMTRCVLAALRKYNCGRDLICLASILSVLNTTNLLTQIPQHFKSSDGDFMTLLNVMNEILLIKQSVPARSFILARVCEVKGLSHIRHIIGQALRRYNILEQAFDLSNDYREQAQIQCGNWVLIAKALLAGYSDNVFVSKRDLQDRTHHFLRYGNVNDTAVLDLKSTLIQPISQPPVSLVVARNILYLSSVRLIAVISFLGKIKADWIEHDVERHIKLNEAEENLLKVHNGYSTARTIFANTIRMGLNNQLLSLTGIAGVTLNSELYLLQQLIVQETFSLQNNNRQDSTAFKNLSQNLFSVTKMTQIFNPMIRRWAAQKQVTITVNSNAVTKTCDITVKGRDSEIRKVKEEFDSFLGWLQTCAVVRHPNSGVSPRLLRAQVRANCEDIEERISHITDTKRTYIDLYNNVKGSKATRETRMEVVAWVAVCKFNCKLEGGFVRDWVVGKYTARPAIANSKDWIEYKANYHGVNIPYMNKEVVPADLDCHLPTYGSFDIEKFQDELHKFDIKCECFREEWRYILLIDGGVRTGPFTMDLIEPHVALTHDRIDFDVSNLVLEKNYTRDLGMRIDIQQKPYSIELETIVNNIKNKQFYVLRSIDSKLSERIEKMTKIRHWKQLEPTFNVLPNPPLKCNALLVPLHYTSITYQALLKQMQLINPYIEIKSIEEIKNPYLEEIYEGMKKVISTQCLGFNPNERELFHGTSGDGIMGITEYGFDDRFYNPDGAWGHGAYFADDARKSHNYTNPPAADGSRVIFYNKVLLGNESIYSTANKSLVSAPQGYHSVKGTAFTYKEYIVYRYGQARPYLKVTYKS
;
A
#
# COMPACT_ATOMS: atom_id res chain seq x y z
N MET A 1 -37.24 8.85 44.31
CA MET A 1 -36.86 9.00 42.88
C MET A 1 -35.70 9.98 42.85
N LEU A 2 -34.59 9.67 42.16
CA LEU A 2 -33.44 10.58 42.06
C LEU A 2 -33.72 11.67 41.01
N ASN A 3 -33.21 12.88 41.25
CA ASN A 3 -33.55 14.06 40.45
C ASN A 3 -32.81 14.07 39.10
N LYS A 4 -33.34 14.79 38.11
CA LYS A 4 -32.85 14.78 36.71
C LYS A 4 -31.38 15.21 36.59
N ASP A 5 -30.92 16.09 37.48
CA ASP A 5 -29.54 16.58 37.52
C ASP A 5 -28.55 15.58 38.15
N GLN A 6 -29.00 14.61 38.95
CA GLN A 6 -28.13 13.58 39.52
C GLN A 6 -27.71 12.52 38.47
N TYR A 7 -28.47 12.37 37.39
CA TYR A 7 -28.04 11.53 36.25
C TYR A 7 -26.85 12.13 35.49
N LEU A 8 -26.59 13.44 35.61
CA LEU A 8 -25.46 14.13 35.00
C LEU A 8 -24.17 14.04 35.82
N GLN A 9 -24.21 13.45 37.03
CA GLN A 9 -23.04 13.32 37.93
C GLN A 9 -22.39 11.92 37.94
N ILE A 10 -22.75 11.05 36.99
CA ILE A 10 -22.24 9.68 36.93
C ILE A 10 -20.88 9.60 36.19
N PHE A 11 -20.61 10.51 35.27
CA PHE A 11 -19.34 10.64 34.56
C PHE A 11 -19.15 12.07 34.03
N HIS A 12 -17.90 12.47 33.78
CA HIS A 12 -17.59 13.74 33.11
C HIS A 12 -17.45 13.56 31.58
N GLU A 13 -18.12 14.41 30.78
CA GLU A 13 -17.92 14.50 29.33
C GLU A 13 -16.77 15.47 29.00
N LEU A 14 -15.76 14.98 28.26
CA LEU A 14 -14.58 15.73 27.85
C LEU A 14 -14.46 15.71 26.33
N ARG A 15 -14.54 16.90 25.70
CA ARG A 15 -14.45 17.03 24.24
C ARG A 15 -13.00 17.26 23.80
N ARG A 16 -12.51 16.42 22.89
CA ARG A 16 -11.16 16.48 22.30
C ARG A 16 -11.24 16.23 20.79
N GLN A 17 -11.85 17.18 20.10
CA GLN A 17 -12.12 17.15 18.67
C GLN A 17 -10.85 16.83 17.85
N ASN A 18 -10.98 15.91 16.90
CA ASN A 18 -9.90 15.50 15.98
C ASN A 18 -8.61 14.97 16.66
N ALA A 19 -8.64 14.69 17.96
CA ALA A 19 -7.49 14.10 18.65
C ALA A 19 -7.28 12.64 18.24
N ASN A 20 -6.03 12.23 18.08
CA ASN A 20 -5.68 10.85 17.78
C ASN A 20 -6.05 9.94 18.97
N ILE A 21 -6.94 8.97 18.74
CA ILE A 21 -7.43 8.05 19.78
C ILE A 21 -6.28 7.31 20.50
N ILE A 22 -5.19 7.00 19.81
CA ILE A 22 -4.03 6.32 20.40
C ILE A 22 -3.40 7.19 21.48
N ASN A 23 -3.17 8.47 21.20
CA ASN A 23 -2.58 9.42 22.15
C ASN A 23 -3.46 9.58 23.40
N ILE A 24 -4.79 9.67 23.22
CA ILE A 24 -5.75 9.75 24.33
C ILE A 24 -5.71 8.48 25.20
N VAL A 25 -5.67 7.31 24.57
CA VAL A 25 -5.60 6.03 25.29
C VAL A 25 -4.30 5.89 26.08
N GLN A 26 -3.17 6.40 25.56
CA GLN A 26 -1.90 6.40 26.28
C GLN A 26 -1.90 7.36 27.47
N GLU A 27 -2.45 8.57 27.32
CA GLU A 27 -2.63 9.51 28.43
C GLU A 27 -3.48 8.88 29.54
N LEU A 28 -4.59 8.25 29.18
CA LEU A 28 -5.49 7.58 30.11
C LEU A 28 -4.86 6.34 30.75
N TYR A 29 -4.09 5.56 29.98
CA TYR A 29 -3.35 4.41 30.51
C TYR A 29 -2.38 4.83 31.62
N ASN A 30 -1.76 5.99 31.50
CA ASN A 30 -0.80 6.49 32.46
C ASN A 30 -1.46 7.17 33.69
N LYS A 31 -2.72 7.60 33.58
CA LYS A 31 -3.47 8.28 34.67
C LYS A 31 -4.32 7.34 35.54
N ARG A 32 -4.76 6.21 34.99
CA ARG A 32 -5.74 5.31 35.62
C ARG A 32 -5.18 4.53 36.82
N GLU A 33 -6.05 4.07 37.71
CA GLU A 33 -5.68 3.10 38.74
C GLU A 33 -5.44 1.70 38.13
N ARG A 34 -4.73 0.81 38.83
CA ARG A 34 -4.37 -0.51 38.27
C ARG A 34 -5.58 -1.40 37.94
N GLN A 35 -6.67 -1.28 38.70
CA GLN A 35 -7.94 -1.94 38.38
C GLN A 35 -8.64 -1.34 37.15
N ASP A 36 -8.43 -0.07 36.84
CA ASP A 36 -9.25 0.66 35.88
C ASP A 36 -9.09 0.13 34.44
N GLN A 37 -10.22 0.09 33.75
CA GLN A 37 -10.32 -0.31 32.35
C GLN A 37 -10.69 0.89 31.47
N ILE A 38 -10.12 0.87 30.26
CA ILE A 38 -10.35 1.83 29.18
C ILE A 38 -11.04 1.11 28.03
N LEU A 39 -12.17 1.64 27.56
CA LEU A 39 -12.91 1.14 26.40
C LEU A 39 -12.92 2.18 25.28
N CYS A 40 -12.56 1.75 24.08
CA CYS A 40 -12.39 2.60 22.91
C CYS A 40 -13.35 2.18 21.79
N PHE A 41 -14.19 3.09 21.32
CA PHE A 41 -15.10 2.85 20.19
C PHE A 41 -14.51 3.42 18.90
N VAL A 42 -14.39 2.56 17.88
CA VAL A 42 -13.91 2.89 16.52
C VAL A 42 -14.85 2.32 15.45
N ASN A 43 -14.72 2.74 14.19
CA ASN A 43 -15.77 2.49 13.18
C ASN A 43 -15.82 1.03 12.68
N SER A 44 -14.74 0.26 12.79
CA SER A 44 -14.59 -1.03 12.09
C SER A 44 -13.66 -2.02 12.79
N VAL A 45 -13.82 -3.30 12.46
CA VAL A 45 -12.91 -4.37 12.89
C VAL A 45 -11.48 -4.18 12.34
N SER A 46 -11.33 -3.52 11.18
CA SER A 46 -10.00 -3.19 10.64
C SER A 46 -9.30 -2.16 11.51
N GLU A 47 -10.00 -1.07 11.87
CA GLU A 47 -9.49 -0.07 12.81
C GLU A 47 -9.23 -0.66 14.20
N VAL A 48 -10.12 -1.50 14.74
CA VAL A 48 -9.85 -2.19 16.02
C VAL A 48 -8.51 -2.92 16.00
N ASN A 49 -8.25 -3.73 14.96
CA ASN A 49 -7.00 -4.49 14.85
C ASN A 49 -5.79 -3.60 14.52
N GLN A 50 -5.99 -2.50 13.78
CA GLN A 50 -4.94 -1.53 13.51
C GLN A 50 -4.59 -0.74 14.77
N CYS A 51 -5.56 -0.25 15.53
CA CYS A 51 -5.34 0.43 16.81
C CYS A 51 -4.75 -0.50 17.88
N CYS A 52 -5.13 -1.78 17.94
CA CYS A 52 -4.47 -2.73 18.85
C CYS A 52 -3.01 -2.99 18.46
N ARG A 53 -2.72 -3.19 17.16
CA ARG A 53 -1.34 -3.36 16.66
C ARG A 53 -0.52 -2.10 16.85
N LEU A 54 -1.01 -0.97 16.35
CA LEU A 54 -0.38 0.33 16.50
C LEU A 54 -0.16 0.61 17.98
N LEU A 55 -1.14 0.52 18.88
CA LEU A 55 -0.91 0.78 20.32
C LEU A 55 0.12 -0.18 20.95
N ALA A 56 0.28 -1.41 20.45
CA ALA A 56 1.30 -2.35 20.92
C ALA A 56 2.69 -2.11 20.30
N GLU A 57 2.77 -1.82 19.00
CA GLU A 57 3.99 -1.44 18.27
C GLU A 57 4.52 -0.09 18.75
N ILE A 58 3.58 0.84 18.94
CA ILE A 58 3.74 2.07 19.70
C ILE A 58 4.22 1.68 21.08
N SER A 59 3.43 1.18 22.03
CA SER A 59 3.83 1.04 23.45
C SER A 59 4.91 -0.01 23.79
N GLN A 60 5.72 -0.50 22.85
CA GLN A 60 6.71 -1.57 23.09
C GLN A 60 6.10 -2.87 23.65
N LYS A 61 4.82 -3.11 23.36
CA LYS A 61 3.98 -4.17 23.94
C LYS A 61 3.72 -4.02 25.45
N THR A 62 4.01 -2.87 26.06
CA THR A 62 3.66 -2.60 27.47
C THR A 62 2.17 -2.32 27.66
N ILE A 63 1.51 -1.69 26.68
CA ILE A 63 0.05 -1.55 26.63
C ILE A 63 -0.48 -2.62 25.67
N VAL A 64 -0.87 -3.75 26.24
CA VAL A 64 -1.60 -4.78 25.49
C VAL A 64 -3.07 -4.38 25.41
N ALA A 65 -3.47 -3.87 24.25
CA ALA A 65 -4.86 -3.64 23.93
C ALA A 65 -5.52 -4.89 23.33
N TYR A 66 -6.72 -5.18 23.79
CA TYR A 66 -7.48 -6.35 23.38
C TYR A 66 -8.60 -5.95 22.42
N PRO A 67 -8.67 -6.56 21.21
CA PRO A 67 -9.80 -6.33 20.32
C PRO A 67 -11.05 -6.99 20.91
N LEU A 68 -12.18 -6.28 20.92
CA LEU A 68 -13.51 -6.81 21.28
C LEU A 68 -14.42 -6.70 20.05
N VAL A 69 -14.55 -7.81 19.32
CA VAL A 69 -15.27 -7.85 18.03
C VAL A 69 -16.18 -9.07 17.92
N GLN A 70 -17.22 -8.95 17.10
CA GLN A 70 -18.35 -9.91 17.06
C GLN A 70 -17.95 -11.31 16.58
N SER A 71 -16.84 -11.42 15.83
CA SER A 71 -16.30 -12.69 15.34
C SER A 71 -15.54 -13.52 16.38
N GLN A 72 -15.38 -13.02 17.61
CA GLN A 72 -14.69 -13.73 18.69
C GLN A 72 -15.63 -14.62 19.49
N SER A 73 -15.09 -15.71 20.04
CA SER A 73 -15.84 -16.56 20.96
C SER A 73 -16.13 -15.84 22.28
N SER A 74 -17.27 -16.13 22.92
CA SER A 74 -17.61 -15.55 24.23
C SER A 74 -16.61 -15.92 25.32
N SER A 75 -15.92 -17.06 25.21
CA SER A 75 -14.79 -17.44 26.07
C SER A 75 -13.60 -16.50 25.88
N THR A 76 -13.23 -16.19 24.63
CA THR A 76 -12.14 -15.25 24.31
C THR A 76 -12.47 -13.83 24.82
N GLN A 77 -13.69 -13.36 24.57
CA GLN A 77 -14.14 -12.05 25.06
C GLN A 77 -14.11 -11.98 26.60
N LYS A 78 -14.61 -13.01 27.31
CA LYS A 78 -14.53 -13.07 28.79
C LYS A 78 -13.10 -13.15 29.30
N GLU A 79 -12.22 -13.89 28.64
CA GLU A 79 -10.81 -13.94 28.99
C GLU A 79 -10.13 -12.57 28.83
N TYR A 80 -10.38 -11.89 27.71
CA TYR A 80 -9.89 -10.54 27.46
C TYR A 80 -10.43 -9.56 28.50
N LEU A 81 -11.72 -9.57 28.80
CA LEU A 81 -12.33 -8.71 29.83
C LEU A 81 -11.77 -8.95 31.24
N ARG A 82 -11.32 -10.17 31.55
CA ARG A 82 -10.71 -10.53 32.84
C ARG A 82 -9.22 -10.16 32.94
N LYS A 83 -8.47 -10.27 31.83
CA LYS A 83 -7.01 -10.04 31.80
C LYS A 83 -6.61 -8.63 31.31
N GLY A 84 -7.49 -7.98 30.55
CA GLY A 84 -7.22 -6.75 29.84
C GLY A 84 -7.63 -5.50 30.62
N SER A 85 -6.95 -4.40 30.30
CA SER A 85 -7.26 -3.05 30.82
C SER A 85 -7.48 -2.01 29.72
N VAL A 86 -7.21 -2.35 28.46
CA VAL A 86 -7.49 -1.52 27.29
C VAL A 86 -8.19 -2.36 26.24
N PHE A 87 -9.30 -1.83 25.70
CA PHE A 87 -10.15 -2.54 24.77
C PHE A 87 -10.51 -1.65 23.58
N PHE A 88 -10.26 -2.09 22.35
CA PHE A 88 -10.85 -1.47 21.16
C PHE A 88 -12.04 -2.29 20.67
N SER A 89 -13.17 -1.63 20.47
CA SER A 89 -14.45 -2.25 20.14
C SER A 89 -15.15 -1.51 19.01
N THR A 90 -16.01 -2.24 18.30
CA THR A 90 -17.12 -1.66 17.53
C THR A 90 -18.39 -1.67 18.41
N THR A 91 -19.58 -1.88 17.84
CA THR A 91 -20.87 -1.94 18.54
C THR A 91 -20.98 -3.03 19.62
N VAL A 92 -20.08 -4.02 19.65
CA VAL A 92 -20.14 -5.17 20.58
C VAL A 92 -20.16 -4.76 22.05
N ALA A 93 -19.39 -3.74 22.42
CA ALA A 93 -19.35 -3.24 23.78
C ALA A 93 -20.51 -2.26 24.13
N GLU A 94 -21.38 -1.87 23.19
CA GLU A 94 -22.48 -0.92 23.45
C GLU A 94 -23.58 -1.49 24.36
N THR A 95 -23.81 -2.80 24.32
CA THR A 95 -24.94 -3.47 24.98
C THR A 95 -24.51 -4.61 25.91
N SER A 96 -23.81 -5.63 25.40
CA SER A 96 -23.78 -6.97 26.03
C SER A 96 -22.55 -7.31 26.89
N LEU A 97 -21.53 -6.46 26.97
CA LEU A 97 -20.32 -6.73 27.75
C LEU A 97 -20.34 -6.04 29.12
N THR A 98 -20.08 -6.82 30.17
CA THR A 98 -19.85 -6.34 31.54
C THR A 98 -18.35 -6.21 31.75
N PHE A 99 -17.93 -5.01 32.14
CA PHE A 99 -16.55 -4.67 32.47
C PHE A 99 -16.43 -4.60 34.00
N PRO A 100 -15.53 -5.36 34.65
CA PRO A 100 -15.43 -5.38 36.11
C PRO A 100 -15.05 -4.03 36.75
N SER A 101 -14.38 -3.15 36.01
CA SER A 101 -13.76 -1.93 36.56
C SER A 101 -13.61 -0.84 35.50
N LEU A 102 -14.63 -0.65 34.66
CA LEU A 102 -14.58 0.41 33.62
C LEU A 102 -14.56 1.80 34.25
N LYS A 103 -13.56 2.58 33.87
CA LYS A 103 -13.34 3.97 34.33
C LYS A 103 -13.41 4.98 33.19
N TYR A 104 -12.91 4.58 32.02
CA TYR A 104 -12.75 5.49 30.87
C TYR A 104 -13.41 4.93 29.61
N VAL A 105 -14.12 5.80 28.89
CA VAL A 105 -14.58 5.52 27.52
C VAL A 105 -14.02 6.58 26.59
N VAL A 106 -13.48 6.16 25.45
CA VAL A 106 -13.00 7.05 24.37
C VAL A 106 -13.77 6.72 23.10
N ASP A 107 -14.41 7.71 22.47
CA ASP A 107 -15.37 7.48 21.39
C ASP A 107 -15.10 8.41 20.20
N THR A 108 -14.86 7.82 19.03
CA THR A 108 -14.75 8.59 17.78
C THR A 108 -16.08 9.16 17.31
N GLY A 109 -17.21 8.70 17.86
CA GLY A 109 -18.56 9.08 17.39
C GLY A 109 -18.93 8.46 16.04
N MET A 110 -18.04 7.66 15.45
CA MET A 110 -18.24 7.04 14.14
C MET A 110 -18.76 5.60 14.27
N ILE A 111 -19.52 5.18 13.27
CA ILE A 111 -20.03 3.81 13.14
C ILE A 111 -20.19 3.45 11.66
N ASN A 112 -19.76 2.25 11.28
CA ASN A 112 -20.08 1.68 9.98
C ASN A 112 -21.40 0.90 10.05
N ILE A 113 -22.36 1.26 9.20
CA ILE A 113 -23.65 0.57 9.09
C ILE A 113 -23.86 -0.01 7.69
N PRO A 114 -24.43 -1.22 7.55
CA PRO A 114 -24.75 -1.79 6.25
C PRO A 114 -26.02 -1.13 5.69
N VAL A 115 -25.90 -0.52 4.50
CA VAL A 115 -26.98 0.19 3.80
C VAL A 115 -27.21 -0.45 2.45
N PHE A 116 -28.45 -0.76 2.11
CA PHE A 116 -28.85 -1.13 0.76
C PHE A 116 -29.06 0.12 -0.09
N ASP A 117 -28.28 0.25 -1.15
CA ASP A 117 -28.45 1.28 -2.15
C ASP A 117 -29.29 0.72 -3.32
N ILE A 118 -30.51 1.25 -3.49
CA ILE A 118 -31.47 0.78 -4.50
C ILE A 118 -30.97 1.08 -5.92
N GLY A 119 -30.36 2.25 -6.14
CA GLY A 119 -29.93 2.69 -7.47
C GLY A 119 -28.80 1.83 -8.06
N THR A 120 -27.91 1.31 -7.21
CA THR A 120 -26.85 0.38 -7.61
C THR A 120 -27.16 -1.08 -7.29
N GLN A 121 -28.26 -1.36 -6.58
CA GLN A 121 -28.69 -2.68 -6.11
C GLN A 121 -27.61 -3.41 -5.29
N ARG A 122 -27.00 -2.70 -4.32
CA ARG A 122 -25.83 -3.17 -3.56
C ARG A 122 -25.96 -2.89 -2.07
N MET A 123 -25.50 -3.85 -1.25
CA MET A 123 -25.20 -3.60 0.16
C MET A 123 -23.83 -2.92 0.29
N ILE A 124 -23.81 -1.66 0.68
CA ILE A 124 -22.59 -0.90 0.98
C ILE A 124 -22.36 -0.81 2.48
N LEU A 125 -21.11 -0.82 2.93
CA LEU A 125 -20.78 -0.47 4.30
C LEU A 125 -20.54 1.04 4.35
N LYS A 126 -21.47 1.78 4.97
CA LYS A 126 -21.44 3.25 5.03
C LYS A 126 -20.98 3.71 6.41
N GLU A 127 -19.90 4.49 6.43
CA GLU A 127 -19.49 5.24 7.60
C GLU A 127 -20.48 6.40 7.85
N VAL A 128 -20.97 6.51 9.07
CA VAL A 128 -21.89 7.57 9.51
C VAL A 128 -21.59 8.00 10.94
N HIS A 129 -22.12 9.17 11.31
CA HIS A 129 -22.17 9.62 12.69
C HIS A 129 -23.14 8.73 13.52
N ALA A 130 -22.69 8.34 14.71
CA ALA A 130 -23.51 7.66 15.70
C ALA A 130 -24.66 8.57 16.17
N ALA A 131 -25.80 7.97 16.48
CA ALA A 131 -26.95 8.70 17.00
C ALA A 131 -26.75 9.08 18.47
N GLU A 132 -27.48 10.10 18.95
CA GLU A 132 -27.43 10.54 20.35
C GLU A 132 -27.68 9.39 21.33
N SER A 133 -28.67 8.53 21.05
CA SER A 133 -28.95 7.33 21.85
C SER A 133 -27.84 6.27 21.82
N THR A 134 -27.14 6.09 20.70
CA THR A 134 -25.95 5.22 20.62
C THR A 134 -24.81 5.78 21.48
N ILE A 135 -24.54 7.08 21.37
CA ILE A 135 -23.55 7.80 22.18
C ILE A 135 -23.89 7.71 23.67
N LYS A 136 -25.16 7.88 24.05
CA LYS A 136 -25.65 7.68 25.43
C LYS A 136 -25.49 6.24 25.92
N GLN A 137 -25.59 5.22 25.05
CA GLN A 137 -25.31 3.83 25.42
C GLN A 137 -23.82 3.55 25.59
N ARG A 138 -22.96 4.19 24.78
CA ARG A 138 -21.49 4.12 24.88
C ARG A 138 -21.00 4.81 26.15
N SER A 139 -21.47 6.01 26.47
CA SER A 139 -21.14 6.71 27.72
C SER A 139 -21.75 6.04 28.94
N GLY A 140 -23.00 5.55 28.84
CA GLY A 140 -23.69 4.71 29.85
C GLY A 140 -23.10 3.31 30.06
N ARG A 141 -21.90 3.03 29.55
CA ARG A 141 -21.02 1.96 30.03
C ARG A 141 -20.33 2.34 31.35
N LEU A 142 -20.01 3.62 31.52
CA LEU A 142 -19.47 4.21 32.75
C LEU A 142 -20.53 4.18 33.87
N GLY A 143 -20.11 4.40 35.11
CA GLY A 143 -21.03 4.53 36.24
C GLY A 143 -21.64 3.24 36.78
N ARG A 144 -21.43 2.10 36.11
CA ARG A 144 -21.99 0.80 36.51
C ARG A 144 -21.27 0.17 37.70
N THR A 145 -19.96 0.41 37.78
CA THR A 145 -19.08 -0.11 38.83
C THR A 145 -18.47 1.02 39.66
N GLN A 146 -18.22 2.18 39.02
CA GLN A 146 -17.65 3.38 39.63
C GLN A 146 -17.89 4.62 38.75
N PRO A 147 -17.79 5.85 39.28
CA PRO A 147 -17.78 7.08 38.49
C PRO A 147 -16.62 7.12 37.50
N GLY A 148 -16.82 7.67 36.30
CA GLY A 148 -15.84 7.62 35.21
C GLY A 148 -15.76 8.86 34.33
N GLU A 149 -15.06 8.76 33.21
CA GLU A 149 -14.84 9.85 32.25
C GLU A 149 -15.09 9.40 30.79
N TYR A 150 -15.83 10.21 30.03
CA TYR A 150 -16.19 9.97 28.64
C TYR A 150 -15.51 11.00 27.73
N TYR A 151 -14.64 10.52 26.84
CA TYR A 151 -13.86 11.32 25.91
C TYR A 151 -14.49 11.28 24.50
N ALA A 152 -15.17 12.37 24.13
CA ALA A 152 -15.74 12.57 22.81
C ALA A 152 -14.69 13.17 21.86
N LEU A 153 -14.32 12.43 20.80
CA LEU A 153 -13.32 12.87 19.81
C LEU A 153 -13.93 13.54 18.57
N TYR A 154 -15.26 13.57 18.50
CA TYR A 154 -16.04 14.16 17.40
C TYR A 154 -16.43 15.62 17.67
N ASP A 155 -16.70 16.36 16.60
CA ASP A 155 -17.15 17.76 16.60
C ASP A 155 -18.64 17.94 16.24
N PHE A 156 -19.26 16.93 15.61
CA PHE A 156 -20.68 16.97 15.25
C PHE A 156 -21.60 17.00 16.47
N ASP A 157 -22.76 17.64 16.32
CA ASP A 157 -23.83 17.63 17.34
C ASP A 157 -24.68 16.35 17.23
N PRO A 158 -24.66 15.43 18.21
CA PRO A 158 -25.44 14.20 18.17
C PRO A 158 -26.95 14.45 18.19
N LYS A 159 -27.41 15.58 18.74
CA LYS A 159 -28.85 15.92 18.83
C LYS A 159 -29.52 16.06 17.48
N LYS A 160 -28.76 16.31 16.40
CA LYS A 160 -29.24 16.29 15.01
C LYS A 160 -29.76 14.91 14.57
N LYS A 161 -29.42 13.84 15.29
CA LYS A 161 -29.87 12.46 15.02
C LYS A 161 -30.11 11.73 16.36
N PRO A 162 -31.28 11.91 17.01
CA PRO A 162 -31.53 11.36 18.35
C PRO A 162 -31.50 9.82 18.38
N PHE A 163 -32.01 9.19 17.32
CA PHE A 163 -32.10 7.73 17.20
C PHE A 163 -31.37 7.20 15.95
N PRO A 164 -30.77 5.99 16.02
CA PRO A 164 -30.28 5.33 14.82
C PRO A 164 -31.47 4.97 13.94
N VAL A 165 -31.36 5.24 12.64
CA VAL A 165 -32.40 4.84 11.68
C VAL A 165 -32.53 3.31 11.74
N PRO A 166 -33.75 2.75 11.90
CA PRO A 166 -33.94 1.32 12.02
C PRO A 166 -33.39 0.55 10.81
N GLN A 167 -32.79 -0.60 11.07
CA GLN A 167 -32.12 -1.41 10.04
C GLN A 167 -33.08 -1.84 8.91
N ILE A 168 -34.39 -1.99 9.20
CA ILE A 168 -35.42 -2.27 8.18
C ILE A 168 -35.59 -1.12 7.17
N CYS A 169 -35.28 0.12 7.53
CA CYS A 169 -35.33 1.26 6.62
C CYS A 169 -34.08 1.38 5.73
N GLN A 170 -33.08 0.50 5.91
CA GLN A 170 -31.77 0.55 5.24
C GLN A 170 -31.25 -0.81 4.76
N SER A 171 -32.06 -1.87 4.79
CA SER A 171 -31.64 -3.22 4.36
C SER A 171 -32.23 -3.60 3.01
N ASP A 172 -31.67 -4.64 2.40
CA ASP A 172 -32.41 -5.43 1.41
C ASP A 172 -33.59 -6.11 2.12
N LEU A 173 -34.80 -5.86 1.62
CA LEU A 173 -36.06 -6.31 2.21
C LEU A 173 -36.61 -7.58 1.56
N ILE A 174 -36.00 -8.10 0.48
CA ILE A 174 -36.49 -9.24 -0.31
C ILE A 174 -36.79 -10.47 0.56
N SER A 175 -35.88 -10.82 1.47
CA SER A 175 -36.07 -11.99 2.35
C SER A 175 -37.08 -11.74 3.47
N ILE A 176 -37.29 -10.48 3.89
CA ILE A 176 -38.28 -10.10 4.90
C ILE A 176 -39.69 -10.11 4.27
N GLU A 177 -39.84 -9.50 3.10
CA GLU A 177 -41.08 -9.47 2.33
C GLU A 177 -41.61 -10.88 2.05
N PHE A 178 -40.74 -11.77 1.55
CA PHE A 178 -41.11 -13.17 1.34
C PHE A 178 -41.49 -13.88 2.65
N SER A 179 -40.78 -13.59 3.75
CA SER A 179 -41.06 -14.18 5.06
C SER A 179 -42.41 -13.75 5.63
N LEU A 180 -42.81 -12.49 5.42
CA LEU A 180 -44.13 -11.98 5.79
C LEU A 180 -45.24 -12.62 4.95
N ARG A 181 -45.05 -12.70 3.63
CA ARG A 181 -46.04 -13.31 2.71
C ARG A 181 -46.23 -14.81 2.90
N LYS A 182 -45.20 -15.56 3.32
CA LYS A 182 -45.34 -16.98 3.69
C LYS A 182 -45.89 -17.20 5.11
N SER A 183 -45.94 -16.16 5.94
CA SER A 183 -46.49 -16.26 7.29
C SER A 183 -48.02 -16.45 7.27
N PRO A 184 -48.64 -16.86 8.40
CA PRO A 184 -50.09 -16.96 8.51
C PRO A 184 -50.84 -15.66 8.19
N LEU A 185 -50.19 -14.49 8.30
CA LEU A 185 -50.76 -13.18 7.98
C LEU A 185 -50.98 -12.98 6.47
N LYS A 186 -50.20 -13.67 5.62
CA LYS A 186 -50.24 -13.61 4.14
C LYS A 186 -50.12 -12.21 3.51
N ASN A 187 -49.76 -11.20 4.30
CA ASN A 187 -49.60 -9.81 3.89
C ASN A 187 -48.11 -9.42 3.75
N GLY A 188 -47.82 -8.45 2.89
CA GLY A 188 -46.46 -7.91 2.69
C GLY A 188 -46.13 -6.68 3.56
N LEU A 189 -44.95 -6.11 3.33
CA LEU A 189 -44.43 -4.90 3.98
C LEU A 189 -45.33 -3.69 3.77
N ASP A 190 -46.04 -3.60 2.64
CA ASP A 190 -46.96 -2.48 2.38
C ASP A 190 -48.12 -2.42 3.40
N TYR A 191 -48.60 -3.58 3.85
CA TYR A 191 -49.54 -3.69 4.97
C TYR A 191 -48.84 -3.57 6.32
N MET A 192 -47.67 -4.18 6.49
CA MET A 192 -46.97 -4.19 7.79
C MET A 192 -46.42 -2.82 8.19
N LYS A 193 -46.10 -1.93 7.24
CA LYS A 193 -45.51 -0.60 7.52
C LYS A 193 -46.37 0.25 8.46
N GLN A 194 -47.70 0.10 8.42
CA GLN A 194 -48.61 0.86 9.29
C GLN A 194 -48.43 0.53 10.79
N PHE A 195 -47.81 -0.62 11.12
CA PHE A 195 -47.51 -1.05 12.48
C PHE A 195 -46.04 -0.81 12.87
N LEU A 196 -45.21 -0.27 11.97
CA LEU A 196 -43.80 0.02 12.25
C LEU A 196 -43.65 1.45 12.83
N PRO A 197 -42.86 1.65 13.91
CA PRO A 197 -42.60 2.98 14.46
C PRO A 197 -41.94 3.95 13.46
N GLU A 198 -41.07 3.42 12.61
CA GLU A 198 -40.55 4.11 11.43
C GLU A 198 -40.71 3.19 10.21
N GLN A 199 -41.20 3.75 9.11
CA GLN A 199 -41.50 2.98 7.90
C GLN A 199 -40.30 2.93 6.96
N PRO A 200 -40.02 1.79 6.30
CA PRO A 200 -39.16 1.76 5.14
C PRO A 200 -39.69 2.71 4.07
N LYS A 201 -38.78 3.31 3.31
CA LYS A 201 -39.12 4.21 2.21
C LYS A 201 -40.06 3.51 1.20
N PRO A 202 -41.10 4.18 0.66
CA PRO A 202 -42.02 3.58 -0.31
C PRO A 202 -41.30 2.96 -1.51
N GLU A 203 -40.22 3.60 -1.99
CA GLU A 203 -39.40 3.13 -3.11
C GLU A 203 -38.70 1.80 -2.79
N ALA A 204 -38.32 1.56 -1.53
CA ALA A 204 -37.70 0.31 -1.09
C ALA A 204 -38.72 -0.84 -1.07
N ILE A 205 -39.95 -0.58 -0.59
CA ILE A 205 -41.05 -1.56 -0.58
C ILE A 205 -41.47 -1.90 -2.02
N TYR A 206 -41.60 -0.88 -2.87
CA TYR A 206 -41.90 -1.01 -4.29
C TYR A 206 -40.85 -1.86 -5.03
N TYR A 207 -39.56 -1.49 -4.92
CA TYR A 207 -38.45 -2.26 -5.48
C TYR A 207 -38.48 -3.73 -5.04
N THR A 208 -38.65 -3.96 -3.75
CA THR A 208 -38.67 -5.31 -3.16
C THR A 208 -39.83 -6.16 -3.69
N THR A 209 -41.01 -5.56 -3.83
CA THR A 209 -42.19 -6.23 -4.39
C THR A 209 -41.98 -6.57 -5.86
N HIS A 210 -41.43 -5.65 -6.65
CA HIS A 210 -41.08 -5.88 -8.05
C HIS A 210 -40.02 -6.96 -8.23
N GLU A 211 -39.01 -7.05 -7.36
CA GLU A 211 -38.02 -8.13 -7.42
C GLU A 211 -38.63 -9.51 -7.10
N LEU A 212 -39.58 -9.62 -6.16
CA LEU A 212 -40.30 -10.88 -5.95
C LEU A 212 -41.20 -11.28 -7.13
N ILE A 213 -41.75 -10.31 -7.86
CA ILE A 213 -42.47 -10.55 -9.12
C ILE A 213 -41.49 -11.01 -10.21
N ARG A 214 -40.33 -10.33 -10.37
CA ARG A 214 -39.27 -10.73 -11.32
C ARG A 214 -38.74 -12.14 -11.06
N MET A 215 -38.59 -12.52 -9.80
CA MET A 215 -38.21 -13.88 -9.38
C MET A 215 -39.36 -14.91 -9.47
N GLN A 216 -40.52 -14.54 -10.00
CA GLN A 216 -41.73 -15.37 -10.11
C GLN A 216 -42.21 -15.95 -8.76
N VAL A 217 -41.87 -15.31 -7.64
CA VAL A 217 -42.28 -15.71 -6.29
C VAL A 217 -43.66 -15.14 -5.97
N LEU A 218 -43.92 -13.90 -6.42
CA LEU A 218 -45.18 -13.19 -6.27
C LEU A 218 -45.91 -13.08 -7.61
N LYS A 219 -47.25 -13.19 -7.60
CA LYS A 219 -48.08 -12.86 -8.77
C LYS A 219 -48.13 -11.35 -8.96
N GLU A 220 -48.04 -10.90 -10.21
CA GLU A 220 -48.22 -9.49 -10.58
C GLU A 220 -49.57 -8.92 -10.11
N ASN A 221 -49.59 -7.64 -9.70
CA ASN A 221 -50.78 -6.90 -9.25
C ASN A 221 -51.62 -7.57 -8.15
N SER A 222 -51.04 -8.49 -7.37
CA SER A 222 -51.74 -9.15 -6.26
C SER A 222 -50.81 -9.42 -5.10
N ASN A 223 -51.39 -9.71 -3.93
CA ASN A 223 -50.59 -10.07 -2.75
C ASN A 223 -50.22 -11.56 -2.65
N GLU A 224 -50.60 -12.38 -3.64
CA GLU A 224 -50.49 -13.84 -3.57
C GLU A 224 -49.16 -14.40 -4.10
N LEU A 225 -48.63 -15.40 -3.39
CA LEU A 225 -47.54 -16.25 -3.89
C LEU A 225 -47.99 -17.04 -5.13
N THR A 226 -47.09 -17.15 -6.12
CA THR A 226 -47.27 -18.06 -7.28
C THR A 226 -47.21 -19.53 -6.86
N ALA A 227 -47.40 -20.46 -7.80
CA ALA A 227 -47.12 -21.88 -7.53
C ALA A 227 -45.66 -22.10 -7.07
N TYR A 228 -44.69 -21.44 -7.69
CA TYR A 228 -43.27 -21.47 -7.28
C TYR A 228 -43.05 -20.85 -5.89
N GLY A 229 -43.66 -19.69 -5.63
CA GLY A 229 -43.62 -19.05 -4.31
C GLY A 229 -44.22 -19.92 -3.20
N LYS A 230 -45.31 -20.66 -3.49
CA LYS A 230 -45.91 -21.65 -2.57
C LYS A 230 -44.99 -22.85 -2.31
N LEU A 231 -44.24 -23.34 -3.31
CA LEU A 231 -43.24 -24.39 -3.11
C LEU A 231 -42.07 -23.92 -2.23
N LEU A 232 -41.60 -22.68 -2.41
CA LEU A 232 -40.60 -22.07 -1.53
C LEU A 232 -41.12 -21.86 -0.11
N ALA A 233 -42.39 -21.47 0.05
CA ALA A 233 -43.02 -21.23 1.34
C ALA A 233 -43.17 -22.50 2.20
N LYS A 234 -43.24 -23.68 1.57
CA LYS A 234 -43.25 -24.99 2.25
C LYS A 234 -41.90 -25.38 2.85
N LEU A 235 -40.80 -24.76 2.42
CA LEU A 235 -39.47 -25.08 2.93
C LEU A 235 -39.20 -24.41 4.28
N PRO A 236 -38.36 -25.02 5.15
CA PRO A 236 -37.89 -24.36 6.35
C PRO A 236 -37.09 -23.11 6.01
N ASP A 237 -36.91 -22.23 6.99
CA ASP A 237 -36.07 -21.05 6.80
C ASP A 237 -34.58 -21.40 6.65
N PHE A 238 -33.95 -20.90 5.59
CA PHE A 238 -32.50 -20.96 5.35
C PHE A 238 -31.78 -19.61 5.58
N GLY A 239 -32.45 -18.63 6.20
CA GLY A 239 -31.93 -17.30 6.50
C GLY A 239 -31.89 -16.34 5.30
N SER A 240 -32.21 -16.79 4.09
CA SER A 240 -32.36 -15.94 2.90
C SER A 240 -33.22 -16.60 1.82
N LEU A 241 -33.96 -15.79 1.05
CA LEU A 241 -34.70 -16.27 -0.11
C LEU A 241 -33.78 -16.89 -1.18
N PRO A 242 -32.62 -16.29 -1.57
CA PRO A 242 -31.62 -16.93 -2.43
C PRO A 242 -31.29 -18.37 -2.01
N MET A 243 -30.87 -18.60 -0.75
CA MET A 243 -30.54 -19.96 -0.30
C MET A 243 -31.76 -20.91 -0.33
N THR A 244 -32.96 -20.40 -0.03
CA THR A 244 -34.20 -21.18 -0.12
C THR A 244 -34.48 -21.63 -1.56
N ARG A 245 -34.21 -20.76 -2.56
CA ARG A 245 -34.28 -21.11 -3.99
C ARG A 245 -33.23 -22.16 -4.38
N CYS A 246 -32.01 -22.05 -3.86
CA CYS A 246 -30.94 -23.04 -4.08
C CYS A 246 -31.34 -24.43 -3.57
N VAL A 247 -31.86 -24.52 -2.33
CA VAL A 247 -32.27 -25.80 -1.74
C VAL A 247 -33.49 -26.38 -2.49
N LEU A 248 -34.47 -25.56 -2.89
CA LEU A 248 -35.60 -26.06 -3.70
C LEU A 248 -35.13 -26.69 -5.03
N ALA A 249 -34.14 -26.08 -5.69
CA ALA A 249 -33.55 -26.61 -6.91
C ALA A 249 -32.75 -27.91 -6.66
N ALA A 250 -31.99 -27.98 -5.56
CA ALA A 250 -31.29 -29.19 -5.14
C ALA A 250 -32.22 -30.38 -4.87
N LEU A 251 -33.37 -30.11 -4.24
CA LEU A 251 -34.39 -31.12 -3.92
C LEU A 251 -35.15 -31.59 -5.17
N ARG A 252 -35.50 -30.69 -6.09
CA ARG A 252 -36.43 -30.99 -7.20
C ARG A 252 -35.79 -31.27 -8.56
N LYS A 253 -34.55 -30.83 -8.79
CA LYS A 253 -33.93 -30.84 -10.12
C LYS A 253 -32.53 -31.45 -10.16
N TYR A 254 -31.73 -31.25 -9.12
CA TYR A 254 -30.30 -31.60 -9.15
C TYR A 254 -29.89 -32.73 -8.20
N ASN A 255 -30.84 -33.34 -7.46
CA ASN A 255 -30.62 -34.52 -6.61
C ASN A 255 -29.40 -34.38 -5.67
N CYS A 256 -29.29 -33.22 -5.02
CA CYS A 256 -28.19 -32.85 -4.13
C CYS A 256 -28.72 -32.16 -2.86
N GLY A 257 -29.90 -32.61 -2.38
CA GLY A 257 -30.61 -32.01 -1.25
C GLY A 257 -29.78 -31.96 0.02
N ARG A 258 -29.20 -33.11 0.42
CA ARG A 258 -28.36 -33.21 1.63
C ARG A 258 -27.12 -32.34 1.54
N ASP A 259 -26.46 -32.30 0.38
CA ASP A 259 -25.29 -31.45 0.14
C ASP A 259 -25.63 -29.96 0.36
N LEU A 260 -26.74 -29.47 -0.23
CA LEU A 260 -27.15 -28.08 -0.08
C LEU A 260 -27.69 -27.75 1.32
N ILE A 261 -28.36 -28.69 2.00
CA ILE A 261 -28.81 -28.50 3.39
C ILE A 261 -27.61 -28.40 4.33
N CYS A 262 -26.59 -29.24 4.16
CA CYS A 262 -25.32 -29.15 4.90
C CYS A 262 -24.63 -27.79 4.66
N LEU A 263 -24.51 -27.39 3.39
CA LEU A 263 -23.86 -26.14 3.00
C LEU A 263 -24.64 -24.90 3.50
N ALA A 264 -25.97 -24.90 3.39
CA ALA A 264 -26.82 -23.85 3.92
C ALA A 264 -26.71 -23.74 5.45
N SER A 265 -26.62 -24.88 6.15
CA SER A 265 -26.47 -24.92 7.61
C SER A 265 -25.21 -24.20 8.07
N ILE A 266 -24.06 -24.49 7.46
CA ILE A 266 -22.82 -23.78 7.80
C ILE A 266 -22.81 -22.34 7.31
N LEU A 267 -23.23 -22.04 6.07
CA LEU A 267 -23.27 -20.67 5.56
C LEU A 267 -24.17 -19.75 6.40
N SER A 268 -25.30 -20.24 6.92
CA SER A 268 -26.22 -19.45 7.75
C SER A 268 -25.62 -18.97 9.07
N VAL A 269 -24.55 -19.61 9.56
CA VAL A 269 -23.81 -19.19 10.78
C VAL A 269 -22.50 -18.46 10.45
N LEU A 270 -22.16 -18.31 9.17
CA LEU A 270 -20.91 -17.72 8.71
C LEU A 270 -21.04 -16.24 8.33
N ASN A 271 -20.39 -15.42 9.14
CA ASN A 271 -20.28 -13.96 8.98
C ASN A 271 -18.90 -13.49 8.46
N THR A 272 -17.93 -14.38 8.25
CA THR A 272 -16.57 -14.03 7.80
C THR A 272 -15.85 -15.18 7.10
N THR A 273 -14.95 -14.83 6.19
CA THR A 273 -14.03 -15.73 5.46
C THR A 273 -12.74 -16.06 6.22
N ASN A 274 -12.46 -15.39 7.34
CA ASN A 274 -11.20 -15.56 8.11
C ASN A 274 -10.90 -17.01 8.53
N LEU A 275 -11.92 -17.88 8.57
CA LEU A 275 -11.77 -19.29 8.88
C LEU A 275 -11.21 -20.13 7.73
N LEU A 276 -11.32 -19.69 6.46
CA LEU A 276 -10.91 -20.48 5.29
C LEU A 276 -9.40 -20.71 5.26
N THR A 277 -8.62 -19.78 5.83
CA THR A 277 -7.17 -19.94 6.04
C THR A 277 -6.84 -20.87 7.21
N GLN A 278 -7.77 -21.06 8.15
CA GLN A 278 -7.64 -21.95 9.31
C GLN A 278 -8.11 -23.39 9.01
N ILE A 279 -8.77 -23.63 7.88
CA ILE A 279 -9.14 -24.98 7.42
C ILE A 279 -7.88 -25.70 6.90
N PRO A 280 -7.57 -26.93 7.38
CA PRO A 280 -6.47 -27.74 6.87
C PRO A 280 -6.54 -28.01 5.37
N GLN A 281 -5.38 -28.14 4.73
CA GLN A 281 -5.29 -28.25 3.26
C GLN A 281 -6.07 -29.44 2.69
N HIS A 282 -6.18 -30.56 3.41
CA HIS A 282 -6.90 -31.76 2.97
C HIS A 282 -8.44 -31.59 2.86
N PHE A 283 -9.02 -30.55 3.46
CA PHE A 283 -10.43 -30.21 3.28
C PHE A 283 -10.67 -29.25 2.09
N LYS A 284 -9.64 -28.51 1.66
CA LYS A 284 -9.79 -27.48 0.62
C LYS A 284 -9.98 -28.09 -0.75
N SER A 285 -10.97 -27.58 -1.49
CA SER A 285 -11.26 -28.00 -2.86
C SER A 285 -10.83 -26.93 -3.87
N SER A 286 -10.31 -27.37 -5.03
CA SER A 286 -10.06 -26.53 -6.21
C SER A 286 -11.33 -25.97 -6.85
N ASP A 287 -12.51 -26.50 -6.49
CA ASP A 287 -13.81 -25.98 -6.91
C ASP A 287 -14.26 -24.77 -6.09
N GLY A 288 -13.66 -24.56 -4.91
CA GLY A 288 -13.78 -23.33 -4.13
C GLY A 288 -14.24 -23.49 -2.69
N ASP A 289 -14.66 -22.36 -2.12
CA ASP A 289 -14.98 -22.21 -0.70
C ASP A 289 -16.24 -23.00 -0.32
N PHE A 290 -17.24 -23.07 -1.21
CA PHE A 290 -18.46 -23.84 -0.98
C PHE A 290 -18.16 -25.33 -0.78
N MET A 291 -17.40 -25.94 -1.68
CA MET A 291 -17.04 -27.36 -1.57
C MET A 291 -16.08 -27.60 -0.40
N THR A 292 -15.17 -26.66 -0.11
CA THR A 292 -14.32 -26.70 1.09
C THR A 292 -15.14 -26.75 2.40
N LEU A 293 -16.19 -25.94 2.51
CA LEU A 293 -17.09 -25.93 3.66
C LEU A 293 -17.96 -27.20 3.73
N LEU A 294 -18.40 -27.72 2.59
CA LEU A 294 -19.17 -28.95 2.50
C LEU A 294 -18.33 -30.17 2.91
N ASN A 295 -17.07 -30.26 2.48
CA ASN A 295 -16.13 -31.30 2.90
C ASN A 295 -15.98 -31.36 4.43
N VAL A 296 -15.83 -30.19 5.08
CA VAL A 296 -15.79 -30.10 6.55
C VAL A 296 -17.08 -30.60 7.19
N MET A 297 -18.25 -30.21 6.67
CA MET A 297 -19.53 -30.66 7.21
C MET A 297 -19.75 -32.16 7.02
N ASN A 298 -19.45 -32.69 5.83
CA ASN A 298 -19.62 -34.11 5.49
C ASN A 298 -18.76 -35.01 6.38
N GLU A 299 -17.49 -34.66 6.60
CA GLU A 299 -16.58 -35.42 7.47
C GLU A 299 -17.08 -35.45 8.93
N ILE A 300 -17.53 -34.30 9.46
CA ILE A 300 -18.04 -34.21 10.83
C ILE A 300 -19.36 -34.98 10.99
N LEU A 301 -20.25 -34.93 9.99
CA LEU A 301 -21.51 -35.68 9.98
C LEU A 301 -21.29 -37.19 9.83
N LEU A 302 -20.34 -37.62 9.00
CA LEU A 302 -19.94 -39.01 8.85
C LEU A 302 -19.46 -39.58 10.20
N ILE A 303 -18.52 -38.90 10.87
CA ILE A 303 -18.03 -39.31 12.20
C ILE A 303 -19.17 -39.33 13.23
N LYS A 304 -20.09 -38.36 13.17
CA LYS A 304 -21.28 -38.31 14.04
C LYS A 304 -22.25 -39.49 13.82
N GLN A 305 -22.36 -39.98 12.59
CA GLN A 305 -23.20 -41.12 12.21
C GLN A 305 -22.50 -42.47 12.50
N SER A 306 -21.17 -42.51 12.46
CA SER A 306 -20.36 -43.72 12.74
C SER A 306 -20.18 -44.06 14.23
N VAL A 307 -20.67 -43.23 15.17
CA VAL A 307 -20.52 -43.49 16.62
C VAL A 307 -21.86 -43.34 17.35
N PRO A 308 -22.09 -44.05 18.47
CA PRO A 308 -23.25 -43.83 19.32
C PRO A 308 -23.32 -42.37 19.78
N ALA A 309 -24.52 -41.80 19.83
CA ALA A 309 -24.71 -40.37 20.11
C ALA A 309 -24.10 -39.89 21.45
N ARG A 310 -24.01 -40.78 22.46
CA ARG A 310 -23.36 -40.51 23.76
C ARG A 310 -21.83 -40.42 23.68
N SER A 311 -21.22 -41.00 22.64
CA SER A 311 -19.78 -41.07 22.42
C SER A 311 -19.25 -39.97 21.49
N PHE A 312 -20.13 -39.25 20.79
CA PHE A 312 -19.74 -38.15 19.90
C PHE A 312 -19.33 -36.90 20.69
N ILE A 313 -18.02 -36.66 20.83
CA ILE A 313 -17.47 -35.47 21.49
C ILE A 313 -16.87 -34.55 20.43
N LEU A 314 -17.63 -33.54 19.99
CA LEU A 314 -17.22 -32.58 18.95
C LEU A 314 -15.84 -31.94 19.21
N ALA A 315 -15.49 -31.69 20.48
CA ALA A 315 -14.18 -31.14 20.84
C ALA A 315 -13.03 -32.05 20.40
N ARG A 316 -13.11 -33.36 20.69
CA ARG A 316 -12.11 -34.36 20.32
C ARG A 316 -12.06 -34.56 18.80
N VAL A 317 -13.21 -34.53 18.12
CA VAL A 317 -13.27 -34.64 16.66
C VAL A 317 -12.61 -33.44 15.97
N CYS A 318 -12.92 -32.22 16.42
CA CYS A 318 -12.26 -31.00 15.93
C CYS A 318 -10.75 -31.02 16.19
N GLU A 319 -10.31 -31.51 17.36
CA GLU A 319 -8.89 -31.62 17.70
C GLU A 319 -8.15 -32.57 16.77
N VAL A 320 -8.62 -33.81 16.63
CA VAL A 320 -8.03 -34.83 15.74
C VAL A 320 -8.01 -34.39 14.27
N LYS A 321 -8.99 -33.61 13.83
CA LYS A 321 -9.07 -33.10 12.44
C LYS A 321 -8.42 -31.73 12.23
N GLY A 322 -7.78 -31.12 13.24
CA GLY A 322 -7.13 -29.81 13.11
C GLY A 322 -8.11 -28.62 12.96
N LEU A 323 -9.37 -28.80 13.36
CA LEU A 323 -10.47 -27.82 13.24
C LEU A 323 -10.79 -27.10 14.57
N SER A 324 -9.92 -27.20 15.58
CA SER A 324 -10.13 -26.65 16.93
C SER A 324 -10.52 -25.16 16.95
N HIS A 325 -9.89 -24.33 16.12
CA HIS A 325 -10.17 -22.89 16.04
C HIS A 325 -11.62 -22.59 15.60
N ILE A 326 -12.17 -23.42 14.70
CA ILE A 326 -13.51 -23.22 14.12
C ILE A 326 -14.59 -24.08 14.78
N ARG A 327 -14.25 -24.84 15.84
CA ARG A 327 -15.17 -25.72 16.61
C ARG A 327 -16.50 -25.06 16.98
N HIS A 328 -16.46 -23.78 17.36
CA HIS A 328 -17.66 -23.04 17.78
C HIS A 328 -18.64 -22.81 16.61
N ILE A 329 -18.12 -22.57 15.41
CA ILE A 329 -18.90 -22.46 14.17
C ILE A 329 -19.50 -23.81 13.81
N ILE A 330 -18.68 -24.88 13.80
CA ILE A 330 -19.16 -26.24 13.53
C ILE A 330 -20.28 -26.64 14.49
N GLY A 331 -20.16 -26.32 15.79
CA GLY A 331 -21.20 -26.57 16.79
C GLY A 331 -22.48 -25.71 16.63
N GLN A 332 -22.43 -24.58 15.93
CA GLN A 332 -23.63 -23.83 15.52
C GLN A 332 -24.22 -24.42 14.23
N ALA A 333 -23.38 -24.71 13.24
CA ALA A 333 -23.77 -25.33 11.97
C ALA A 333 -24.46 -26.69 12.16
N LEU A 334 -23.92 -27.57 13.04
CA LEU A 334 -24.55 -28.84 13.39
C LEU A 334 -25.91 -28.66 14.07
N ARG A 335 -26.09 -27.65 14.93
CA ARG A 335 -27.39 -27.37 15.54
C ARG A 335 -28.40 -26.90 14.50
N ARG A 336 -27.99 -26.04 13.55
CA ARG A 336 -28.84 -25.61 12.44
C ARG A 336 -29.17 -26.77 11.50
N TYR A 337 -28.20 -27.63 11.20
CA TYR A 337 -28.39 -28.84 10.41
C TYR A 337 -29.44 -29.76 11.03
N ASN A 338 -29.30 -30.10 12.32
CA ASN A 338 -30.28 -30.97 13.01
C ASN A 338 -31.71 -30.39 12.98
N ILE A 339 -31.87 -29.06 13.09
CA ILE A 339 -33.19 -28.39 13.00
C ILE A 339 -33.77 -28.51 11.58
N LEU A 340 -32.94 -28.36 10.55
CA LEU A 340 -33.34 -28.48 9.16
C LEU A 340 -33.66 -29.94 8.79
N GLU A 341 -32.82 -30.88 9.24
CA GLU A 341 -33.01 -32.33 9.10
C GLU A 341 -34.36 -32.75 9.71
N GLN A 342 -34.64 -32.38 10.96
CA GLN A 342 -35.95 -32.63 11.60
C GLN A 342 -37.13 -32.01 10.84
N ALA A 343 -36.97 -30.81 10.28
CA ALA A 343 -38.01 -30.18 9.48
C ALA A 343 -38.29 -30.91 8.15
N PHE A 344 -37.26 -31.51 7.53
CA PHE A 344 -37.41 -32.36 6.35
C PHE A 344 -37.92 -33.77 6.68
N ASP A 345 -37.53 -34.33 7.81
CA ASP A 345 -38.06 -35.61 8.30
C ASP A 345 -39.57 -35.51 8.57
N LEU A 346 -40.09 -34.33 8.94
CA LEU A 346 -41.53 -34.06 9.06
C LEU A 346 -42.21 -33.66 7.73
N SER A 347 -41.47 -33.52 6.63
CA SER A 347 -42.02 -33.09 5.33
C SER A 347 -42.55 -34.26 4.51
N ASN A 348 -43.83 -34.24 4.14
CA ASN A 348 -44.39 -35.22 3.21
C ASN A 348 -43.90 -35.04 1.76
N ASP A 349 -43.46 -33.83 1.39
CA ASP A 349 -43.13 -33.48 0.00
C ASP A 349 -41.65 -33.71 -0.35
N TYR A 350 -40.75 -33.68 0.64
CA TYR A 350 -39.29 -33.55 0.41
C TYR A 350 -38.40 -34.44 1.29
N ARG A 351 -38.96 -35.32 2.14
CA ARG A 351 -38.18 -36.17 3.07
C ARG A 351 -37.07 -36.97 2.36
N GLU A 352 -37.42 -37.67 1.28
CA GLU A 352 -36.46 -38.52 0.56
C GLU A 352 -35.41 -37.67 -0.16
N GLN A 353 -35.83 -36.62 -0.86
CA GLN A 353 -34.96 -35.75 -1.65
C GLN A 353 -33.97 -34.99 -0.76
N ALA A 354 -34.34 -34.67 0.48
CA ALA A 354 -33.48 -34.03 1.47
C ALA A 354 -32.34 -34.93 1.97
N GLN A 355 -32.49 -36.26 1.86
CA GLN A 355 -31.46 -37.22 2.24
C GLN A 355 -30.48 -37.55 1.09
N ILE A 356 -30.80 -37.19 -0.16
CA ILE A 356 -29.94 -37.47 -1.32
C ILE A 356 -28.66 -36.63 -1.26
N GLN A 357 -27.52 -37.33 -1.23
CA GLN A 357 -26.17 -36.78 -1.31
C GLN A 357 -25.50 -37.28 -2.60
N CYS A 358 -24.88 -36.37 -3.36
CA CYS A 358 -24.19 -36.69 -4.60
C CYS A 358 -22.70 -36.33 -4.58
N GLY A 359 -22.28 -35.38 -3.72
CA GLY A 359 -20.90 -34.87 -3.67
C GLY A 359 -20.40 -34.20 -4.97
N ASN A 360 -21.25 -34.06 -5.98
CA ASN A 360 -20.87 -33.58 -7.31
C ASN A 360 -21.00 -32.06 -7.38
N TRP A 361 -19.86 -31.36 -7.48
CA TRP A 361 -19.81 -29.90 -7.55
C TRP A 361 -20.67 -29.33 -8.69
N VAL A 362 -20.81 -29.99 -9.83
CA VAL A 362 -21.61 -29.48 -10.97
C VAL A 362 -23.08 -29.34 -10.58
N LEU A 363 -23.64 -30.35 -9.90
CA LEU A 363 -25.04 -30.35 -9.46
C LEU A 363 -25.26 -29.33 -8.34
N ILE A 364 -24.32 -29.25 -7.41
CA ILE A 364 -24.33 -28.27 -6.30
C ILE A 364 -24.23 -26.83 -6.84
N ALA A 365 -23.36 -26.57 -7.81
CA ALA A 365 -23.20 -25.27 -8.44
C ALA A 365 -24.45 -24.86 -9.23
N LYS A 366 -25.06 -25.77 -9.99
CA LYS A 366 -26.35 -25.53 -10.68
C LYS A 366 -27.48 -25.23 -9.70
N ALA A 367 -27.50 -25.88 -8.52
CA ALA A 367 -28.42 -25.55 -7.45
C ALA A 367 -28.14 -24.15 -6.86
N LEU A 368 -26.87 -23.81 -6.56
CA LEU A 368 -26.49 -22.48 -6.06
C LEU A 368 -26.86 -21.36 -7.04
N LEU A 369 -26.73 -21.59 -8.35
CA LEU A 369 -27.12 -20.64 -9.39
C LEU A 369 -28.63 -20.37 -9.46
N ALA A 370 -29.48 -21.26 -8.92
CA ALA A 370 -30.92 -21.02 -8.84
C ALA A 370 -31.32 -19.93 -7.84
N GLY A 371 -30.43 -19.56 -6.91
CA GLY A 371 -30.62 -18.43 -5.98
C GLY A 371 -29.60 -17.31 -6.13
N TYR A 372 -28.38 -17.61 -6.59
CA TYR A 372 -27.27 -16.67 -6.75
C TYR A 372 -26.94 -16.36 -8.22
N SER A 373 -27.91 -16.50 -9.14
CA SER A 373 -27.82 -16.15 -10.57
C SER A 373 -27.19 -14.78 -10.80
N ASP A 374 -27.64 -13.81 -10.03
CA ASP A 374 -27.26 -12.40 -10.18
C ASP A 374 -25.89 -12.11 -9.55
N ASN A 375 -25.27 -13.08 -8.87
CA ASN A 375 -23.95 -12.97 -8.24
C ASN A 375 -22.88 -13.80 -8.98
N VAL A 376 -23.05 -14.00 -10.29
CA VAL A 376 -22.02 -14.53 -11.17
C VAL A 376 -21.03 -13.44 -11.56
N PHE A 377 -19.75 -13.77 -11.48
CA PHE A 377 -18.63 -12.90 -11.81
C PHE A 377 -17.74 -13.58 -12.85
N VAL A 378 -17.54 -12.92 -13.98
CA VAL A 378 -16.64 -13.35 -15.07
C VAL A 378 -15.32 -12.62 -14.90
N SER A 379 -14.19 -13.28 -15.09
CA SER A 379 -12.90 -12.63 -15.05
C SER A 379 -12.82 -11.58 -16.16
N LYS A 380 -12.27 -10.40 -15.85
CA LYS A 380 -11.84 -9.47 -16.91
C LYS A 380 -10.81 -10.12 -17.82
N ARG A 381 -10.15 -11.21 -17.38
CA ARG A 381 -9.35 -12.04 -18.26
C ARG A 381 -10.16 -12.61 -19.43
N ASP A 382 -11.15 -13.46 -19.22
CA ASP A 382 -11.83 -14.14 -20.36
C ASP A 382 -12.59 -13.17 -21.26
N LEU A 383 -12.98 -12.01 -20.72
CA LEU A 383 -13.59 -10.94 -21.50
C LEU A 383 -12.59 -10.18 -22.38
N GLN A 384 -11.37 -9.83 -21.89
CA GLN A 384 -10.39 -9.06 -22.68
C GLN A 384 -8.86 -9.41 -22.53
N ASP A 385 -8.36 -10.16 -21.52
CA ASP A 385 -6.97 -10.68 -21.25
C ASP A 385 -5.84 -9.62 -20.96
N ARG A 386 -5.46 -9.25 -19.71
CA ARG A 386 -5.60 -9.87 -18.37
C ARG A 386 -5.67 -8.84 -17.22
N THR A 387 -6.42 -9.14 -16.16
CA THR A 387 -6.25 -8.60 -14.77
C THR A 387 -6.81 -9.60 -13.75
N HIS A 388 -6.48 -9.48 -12.46
CA HIS A 388 -7.11 -10.26 -11.36
C HIS A 388 -8.48 -9.66 -10.92
N HIS A 389 -9.08 -8.82 -11.78
CA HIS A 389 -10.40 -8.25 -11.56
C HIS A 389 -11.48 -9.10 -12.23
N PHE A 390 -12.68 -9.00 -11.69
CA PHE A 390 -13.88 -9.65 -12.18
C PHE A 390 -14.93 -8.60 -12.53
N LEU A 391 -15.85 -8.93 -13.43
CA LEU A 391 -17.05 -8.19 -13.74
C LEU A 391 -18.28 -9.01 -13.39
N ARG A 392 -19.25 -8.40 -12.72
CA ARG A 392 -20.54 -9.03 -12.47
C ARG A 392 -21.24 -9.25 -13.81
N TYR A 393 -21.68 -10.48 -14.08
CA TYR A 393 -22.24 -10.83 -15.39
C TYR A 393 -23.42 -9.94 -15.76
N GLY A 394 -24.36 -9.73 -14.83
CA GLY A 394 -25.51 -8.83 -15.04
C GLY A 394 -25.19 -7.33 -15.10
N ASN A 395 -24.00 -6.87 -14.69
CA ASN A 395 -23.66 -5.45 -14.64
C ASN A 395 -22.15 -5.21 -14.87
N VAL A 396 -21.77 -4.80 -16.08
CA VAL A 396 -20.36 -4.59 -16.47
C VAL A 396 -19.69 -3.37 -15.81
N ASN A 397 -20.44 -2.50 -15.13
CA ASN A 397 -19.88 -1.43 -14.30
C ASN A 397 -19.54 -1.91 -12.88
N ASP A 398 -19.85 -3.16 -12.56
CA ASP A 398 -19.60 -3.78 -11.26
C ASP A 398 -18.28 -4.57 -11.30
N THR A 399 -17.19 -3.92 -10.86
CA THR A 399 -15.88 -4.55 -10.78
C THR A 399 -15.63 -5.14 -9.40
N ALA A 400 -15.09 -6.35 -9.33
CA ALA A 400 -14.75 -7.03 -8.08
C ALA A 400 -13.32 -7.60 -8.08
N VAL A 401 -12.82 -7.93 -6.89
CA VAL A 401 -11.67 -8.80 -6.64
C VAL A 401 -12.06 -9.91 -5.67
N LEU A 402 -11.36 -11.04 -5.73
CA LEU A 402 -11.58 -12.14 -4.80
C LEU A 402 -11.07 -11.77 -3.40
N ASP A 403 -11.77 -12.19 -2.34
CA ASP A 403 -11.26 -12.09 -0.96
C ASP A 403 -9.94 -12.86 -0.81
N LEU A 404 -8.91 -12.21 -0.26
CA LEU A 404 -7.56 -12.74 -0.04
C LEU A 404 -7.50 -14.05 0.77
N LYS A 405 -8.59 -14.47 1.42
CA LYS A 405 -8.70 -15.75 2.15
C LYS A 405 -9.37 -16.88 1.35
N SER A 406 -9.88 -16.60 0.15
CA SER A 406 -10.56 -17.61 -0.66
C SER A 406 -9.59 -18.67 -1.18
N THR A 407 -10.09 -19.90 -1.27
CA THR A 407 -9.40 -21.05 -1.86
C THR A 407 -9.18 -20.92 -3.38
N LEU A 408 -9.90 -20.01 -4.05
CA LEU A 408 -9.79 -19.79 -5.50
C LEU A 408 -8.73 -18.76 -5.91
N ILE A 409 -7.97 -18.19 -4.97
CA ILE A 409 -6.90 -17.25 -5.29
C ILE A 409 -5.70 -17.94 -5.91
N GLN A 410 -5.17 -17.29 -6.94
CA GLN A 410 -4.01 -17.74 -7.71
C GLN A 410 -2.86 -16.73 -7.57
N PRO A 411 -1.59 -17.18 -7.69
CA PRO A 411 -0.45 -16.27 -7.79
C PRO A 411 -0.57 -15.34 -9.01
N ILE A 412 0.00 -14.13 -8.93
CA ILE A 412 -0.05 -13.13 -10.03
C ILE A 412 0.53 -13.66 -11.36
N SER A 413 1.42 -14.66 -11.29
CA SER A 413 2.00 -15.34 -12.45
C SER A 413 1.04 -16.33 -13.16
N GLN A 414 -0.09 -16.67 -12.55
CA GLN A 414 -1.05 -17.65 -13.06
C GLN A 414 -2.38 -17.01 -13.52
N PRO A 415 -3.20 -17.72 -14.31
CA PRO A 415 -4.55 -17.26 -14.66
C PRO A 415 -5.41 -17.07 -13.40
N PRO A 416 -6.20 -15.98 -13.27
CA PRO A 416 -7.37 -16.00 -12.39
C PRO A 416 -8.36 -17.06 -12.87
N VAL A 417 -9.20 -17.57 -11.96
CA VAL A 417 -10.33 -18.46 -12.30
C VAL A 417 -11.30 -17.71 -13.22
N SER A 418 -11.75 -18.35 -14.30
CA SER A 418 -12.56 -17.69 -15.34
C SER A 418 -13.93 -17.21 -14.85
N LEU A 419 -14.78 -18.10 -14.33
CA LEU A 419 -16.09 -17.74 -13.79
C LEU A 419 -16.21 -18.22 -12.35
N VAL A 420 -16.77 -17.36 -11.50
CA VAL A 420 -17.15 -17.69 -10.12
C VAL A 420 -18.56 -17.26 -9.80
N VAL A 421 -19.28 -18.05 -8.99
CA VAL A 421 -20.46 -17.60 -8.26
C VAL A 421 -20.05 -17.18 -6.86
N ALA A 422 -20.56 -16.05 -6.37
CA ALA A 422 -20.27 -15.52 -5.04
C ALA A 422 -21.53 -15.47 -4.17
N ARG A 423 -21.44 -15.88 -2.90
CA ARG A 423 -22.52 -15.63 -1.94
C ARG A 423 -22.59 -14.15 -1.56
N ASN A 424 -21.43 -13.57 -1.23
CA ASN A 424 -21.30 -12.26 -0.60
C ASN A 424 -20.52 -11.31 -1.51
N ILE A 425 -21.03 -10.08 -1.65
CA ILE A 425 -20.41 -8.98 -2.38
C ILE A 425 -20.33 -7.79 -1.40
N LEU A 426 -19.12 -7.31 -1.09
CA LEU A 426 -18.89 -6.26 -0.09
C LEU A 426 -18.21 -5.03 -0.72
N TYR A 427 -18.82 -3.86 -0.55
CA TYR A 427 -18.25 -2.57 -0.93
C TYR A 427 -17.75 -1.86 0.33
N LEU A 428 -16.43 -1.68 0.42
CA LEU A 428 -15.76 -1.16 1.61
C LEU A 428 -15.86 0.38 1.76
N SER A 429 -16.28 1.10 0.72
CA SER A 429 -16.75 2.49 0.82
C SER A 429 -17.59 2.86 -0.39
N SER A 430 -18.34 3.97 -0.31
CA SER A 430 -19.05 4.56 -1.45
C SER A 430 -18.12 5.14 -2.54
N VAL A 431 -16.82 5.27 -2.25
CA VAL A 431 -15.83 5.88 -3.15
C VAL A 431 -14.99 4.82 -3.89
N ARG A 432 -14.87 3.60 -3.33
CA ARG A 432 -14.15 2.50 -3.98
C ARG A 432 -15.05 1.77 -4.98
N LEU A 433 -14.72 1.88 -6.27
CA LEU A 433 -15.41 1.23 -7.39
C LEU A 433 -15.21 -0.30 -7.47
N ILE A 434 -14.50 -0.92 -6.51
CA ILE A 434 -14.11 -2.33 -6.55
C ILE A 434 -14.67 -3.06 -5.33
N ALA A 435 -15.54 -4.03 -5.57
CA ALA A 435 -16.09 -4.94 -4.56
C ALA A 435 -15.07 -6.00 -4.13
N VAL A 436 -15.24 -6.53 -2.92
CA VAL A 436 -14.61 -7.79 -2.49
C VAL A 436 -15.68 -8.88 -2.50
N ILE A 437 -15.47 -9.93 -3.28
CA ILE A 437 -16.39 -11.09 -3.35
C ILE A 437 -15.86 -12.28 -2.54
N SER A 438 -16.78 -12.94 -1.83
CA SER A 438 -16.45 -13.96 -0.81
C SER A 438 -17.47 -15.10 -0.76
N PHE A 439 -16.99 -16.25 -0.25
CA PHE A 439 -17.62 -17.57 -0.39
C PHE A 439 -17.88 -17.88 -1.86
N LEU A 440 -16.81 -18.31 -2.54
CA LEU A 440 -16.75 -18.45 -3.98
C LEU A 440 -16.86 -19.91 -4.41
N GLY A 441 -17.42 -20.13 -5.59
CA GLY A 441 -17.40 -21.42 -6.28
C GLY A 441 -17.09 -21.23 -7.75
N LYS A 442 -16.19 -22.04 -8.30
CA LYS A 442 -15.86 -22.05 -9.72
C LYS A 442 -17.04 -22.58 -10.53
N ILE A 443 -17.47 -21.89 -11.58
CA ILE A 443 -18.57 -22.35 -12.43
C ILE A 443 -18.17 -22.42 -13.91
N LYS A 444 -19.04 -22.99 -14.74
CA LYS A 444 -19.02 -22.87 -16.21
C LYS A 444 -20.25 -22.11 -16.68
N ALA A 445 -20.15 -21.48 -17.85
CA ALA A 445 -21.27 -20.74 -18.44
C ALA A 445 -22.50 -21.65 -18.63
N ASP A 446 -22.33 -22.88 -19.16
CA ASP A 446 -23.38 -23.89 -19.42
C ASP A 446 -24.20 -24.32 -18.18
N TRP A 447 -23.86 -23.85 -16.99
CA TRP A 447 -24.56 -24.14 -15.74
C TRP A 447 -25.54 -23.03 -15.35
N ILE A 448 -25.50 -21.88 -16.03
CA ILE A 448 -26.27 -20.69 -15.72
C ILE A 448 -27.61 -20.74 -16.48
N GLU A 449 -28.62 -21.33 -15.84
CA GLU A 449 -29.91 -21.67 -16.45
C GLU A 449 -31.04 -20.70 -16.03
N HIS A 450 -31.00 -19.46 -16.50
CA HIS A 450 -32.08 -18.47 -16.40
C HIS A 450 -32.08 -17.54 -17.62
N ASP A 451 -33.20 -16.96 -18.01
CA ASP A 451 -33.22 -16.03 -19.15
C ASP A 451 -32.58 -14.68 -18.78
N VAL A 452 -31.73 -14.17 -19.67
CA VAL A 452 -31.10 -12.85 -19.60
C VAL A 452 -31.18 -12.20 -20.96
N GLU A 453 -31.49 -10.90 -20.96
CA GLU A 453 -31.25 -10.01 -22.09
C GLU A 453 -29.95 -9.23 -21.86
N ARG A 454 -29.05 -9.29 -22.84
CA ARG A 454 -27.77 -8.57 -22.87
C ARG A 454 -27.82 -7.55 -23.98
N HIS A 455 -27.44 -6.31 -23.66
CA HIS A 455 -27.22 -5.26 -24.65
C HIS A 455 -25.74 -4.90 -24.69
N ILE A 456 -25.08 -5.27 -25.79
CA ILE A 456 -23.70 -4.90 -26.05
C ILE A 456 -23.75 -3.70 -26.99
N LYS A 457 -23.31 -2.53 -26.50
CA LYS A 457 -23.04 -1.40 -27.36
C LYS A 457 -21.85 -1.72 -28.23
N LEU A 458 -22.11 -1.74 -29.53
CA LEU A 458 -21.11 -1.77 -30.58
C LEU A 458 -20.87 -0.34 -31.06
N ASN A 459 -19.95 -0.20 -31.99
CA ASN A 459 -19.91 0.93 -32.90
C ASN A 459 -20.18 0.44 -34.33
N GLU A 460 -20.21 1.35 -35.29
CA GLU A 460 -20.52 1.05 -36.69
C GLU A 460 -19.58 0.01 -37.33
N ALA A 461 -18.28 0.09 -37.05
CA ALA A 461 -17.29 -0.86 -37.59
C ALA A 461 -17.49 -2.26 -36.98
N GLU A 462 -17.73 -2.35 -35.67
CA GLU A 462 -18.02 -3.61 -34.97
C GLU A 462 -19.32 -4.27 -35.46
N GLU A 463 -20.38 -3.48 -35.68
CA GLU A 463 -21.63 -3.97 -36.26
C GLU A 463 -21.41 -4.49 -37.70
N ASN A 464 -20.64 -3.77 -38.52
CA ASN A 464 -20.35 -4.18 -39.89
C ASN A 464 -19.46 -5.43 -39.95
N LEU A 465 -18.45 -5.56 -39.09
CA LEU A 465 -17.61 -6.76 -38.97
C LEU A 465 -18.43 -8.03 -38.71
N LEU A 466 -19.38 -7.95 -37.77
CA LEU A 466 -20.28 -9.07 -37.45
C LEU A 466 -21.20 -9.46 -38.61
N LYS A 467 -21.61 -8.50 -39.45
CA LYS A 467 -22.40 -8.74 -40.67
C LYS A 467 -21.55 -9.34 -41.81
N VAL A 468 -20.37 -8.77 -42.06
CA VAL A 468 -19.51 -9.11 -43.22
C VAL A 468 -18.80 -10.45 -43.06
N HIS A 469 -18.23 -10.76 -41.89
CA HIS A 469 -17.52 -12.03 -41.67
C HIS A 469 -18.45 -13.22 -41.40
N ASN A 470 -19.76 -13.06 -41.63
CA ASN A 470 -20.79 -14.01 -41.17
C ASN A 470 -20.72 -14.30 -39.66
N GLY A 471 -20.00 -13.52 -38.84
CA GLY A 471 -19.87 -13.79 -37.40
C GLY A 471 -21.22 -13.84 -36.69
N TYR A 472 -22.14 -12.94 -37.06
CA TYR A 472 -23.51 -12.91 -36.57
C TYR A 472 -24.37 -14.06 -37.11
N SER A 473 -24.32 -14.35 -38.41
CA SER A 473 -25.11 -15.43 -39.03
C SER A 473 -24.63 -16.81 -38.59
N THR A 474 -23.32 -17.04 -38.50
CA THR A 474 -22.70 -18.24 -37.93
C THR A 474 -23.03 -18.39 -36.44
N ALA A 475 -22.97 -17.32 -35.64
CA ALA A 475 -23.44 -17.38 -34.25
C ALA A 475 -24.94 -17.73 -34.17
N ARG A 476 -25.78 -17.16 -35.05
CA ARG A 476 -27.21 -17.50 -35.14
C ARG A 476 -27.47 -18.95 -35.58
N THR A 477 -26.51 -19.60 -36.23
CA THR A 477 -26.56 -21.04 -36.57
C THR A 477 -26.02 -21.92 -35.43
N ILE A 478 -24.87 -21.56 -34.82
CA ILE A 478 -24.27 -22.29 -33.69
C ILE A 478 -25.21 -22.28 -32.47
N PHE A 479 -25.79 -21.12 -32.17
CA PHE A 479 -26.74 -20.92 -31.07
C PHE A 479 -28.19 -20.86 -31.56
N ALA A 480 -28.48 -21.50 -32.71
CA ALA A 480 -29.83 -21.63 -33.24
C ALA A 480 -30.76 -22.24 -32.17
N ASN A 481 -32.01 -21.77 -32.13
CA ASN A 481 -33.07 -22.23 -31.23
C ASN A 481 -32.79 -22.09 -29.71
N THR A 482 -31.65 -21.55 -29.29
CA THR A 482 -31.27 -21.41 -27.86
C THR A 482 -31.16 -19.96 -27.38
N ILE A 483 -30.86 -19.02 -28.29
CA ILE A 483 -30.92 -17.58 -28.02
C ILE A 483 -31.62 -16.84 -29.18
N ARG A 484 -32.31 -15.75 -28.85
CA ARG A 484 -32.75 -14.73 -29.81
C ARG A 484 -31.64 -13.69 -29.91
N MET A 485 -31.23 -13.39 -31.13
CA MET A 485 -30.23 -12.37 -31.41
C MET A 485 -30.87 -11.24 -32.21
N GLY A 486 -30.61 -10.00 -31.81
CA GLY A 486 -30.92 -8.80 -32.57
C GLY A 486 -29.66 -7.97 -32.79
N LEU A 487 -29.56 -7.31 -33.93
CA LEU A 487 -28.46 -6.39 -34.26
C LEU A 487 -29.05 -5.20 -35.03
N ASN A 488 -29.37 -4.13 -34.30
CA ASN A 488 -30.01 -2.93 -34.82
C ASN A 488 -29.32 -1.69 -34.20
N ASN A 489 -29.03 -0.68 -35.02
CA ASN A 489 -28.54 0.64 -34.59
C ASN A 489 -27.38 0.57 -33.57
N GLN A 490 -26.31 -0.15 -33.92
CA GLN A 490 -25.11 -0.35 -33.09
C GLN A 490 -25.36 -1.02 -31.73
N LEU A 491 -26.52 -1.67 -31.57
CA LEU A 491 -26.89 -2.45 -30.40
C LEU A 491 -27.05 -3.93 -30.76
N LEU A 492 -26.16 -4.76 -30.22
CA LEU A 492 -26.28 -6.20 -30.25
C LEU A 492 -27.10 -6.64 -29.03
N SER A 493 -28.31 -7.13 -29.25
CA SER A 493 -29.13 -7.77 -28.22
C SER A 493 -29.00 -9.30 -28.28
N LEU A 494 -28.73 -9.91 -27.13
CA LEU A 494 -28.68 -11.36 -26.97
C LEU A 494 -29.65 -11.74 -25.85
N THR A 495 -30.71 -12.48 -26.18
CA THR A 495 -31.82 -12.77 -25.27
C THR A 495 -32.09 -14.27 -25.22
N GLY A 496 -31.88 -14.89 -24.06
CA GLY A 496 -32.07 -16.32 -23.85
C GLY A 496 -31.32 -16.85 -22.64
N ILE A 497 -31.09 -18.16 -22.58
CA ILE A 497 -30.48 -18.83 -21.43
C ILE A 497 -29.08 -18.25 -21.15
N ALA A 498 -28.94 -17.61 -20.00
CA ALA A 498 -27.78 -16.86 -19.51
C ALA A 498 -26.42 -17.50 -19.81
N GLY A 499 -26.28 -18.82 -19.65
CA GLY A 499 -25.06 -19.55 -19.98
C GLY A 499 -24.72 -19.57 -21.47
N VAL A 500 -25.72 -19.86 -22.30
CA VAL A 500 -25.60 -19.81 -23.77
C VAL A 500 -25.43 -18.38 -24.23
N THR A 501 -26.16 -17.43 -23.62
CA THR A 501 -26.01 -16.00 -23.85
C THR A 501 -24.59 -15.53 -23.54
N LEU A 502 -23.97 -15.96 -22.42
CA LEU A 502 -22.59 -15.64 -22.08
C LEU A 502 -21.58 -16.29 -23.03
N ASN A 503 -21.78 -17.55 -23.41
CA ASN A 503 -20.92 -18.21 -24.42
C ASN A 503 -21.03 -17.52 -25.79
N SER A 504 -22.22 -17.08 -26.17
CA SER A 504 -22.46 -16.37 -27.43
C SER A 504 -21.92 -14.93 -27.39
N GLU A 505 -22.04 -14.24 -26.25
CA GLU A 505 -21.37 -12.96 -25.97
C GLU A 505 -19.86 -13.12 -26.08
N LEU A 506 -19.26 -14.11 -25.43
CA LEU A 506 -17.83 -14.41 -25.52
C LEU A 506 -17.41 -14.77 -26.96
N TYR A 507 -18.17 -15.61 -27.67
CA TYR A 507 -17.92 -15.97 -29.06
C TYR A 507 -17.97 -14.75 -29.99
N LEU A 508 -18.99 -13.90 -29.86
CA LEU A 508 -19.17 -12.68 -30.66
C LEU A 508 -18.13 -11.62 -30.32
N LEU A 509 -17.81 -11.44 -29.04
CA LEU A 509 -16.70 -10.58 -28.60
C LEU A 509 -15.35 -11.07 -29.15
N GLN A 510 -15.15 -12.39 -29.28
CA GLN A 510 -13.99 -12.96 -29.96
C GLN A 510 -14.02 -12.72 -31.48
N GLN A 511 -15.18 -12.80 -32.14
CA GLN A 511 -15.31 -12.40 -33.57
C GLN A 511 -15.06 -10.90 -33.79
N LEU A 512 -15.26 -10.07 -32.76
CA LEU A 512 -14.93 -8.65 -32.75
C LEU A 512 -13.45 -8.36 -32.44
N ILE A 513 -12.63 -9.37 -32.10
CA ILE A 513 -11.18 -9.19 -31.99
C ILE A 513 -10.59 -9.17 -33.40
N VAL A 514 -10.48 -7.97 -33.96
CA VAL A 514 -9.75 -7.73 -35.19
C VAL A 514 -8.28 -7.47 -34.90
N GLN A 515 -7.47 -7.59 -35.94
CA GLN A 515 -6.09 -7.16 -35.93
C GLN A 515 -5.94 -6.05 -36.98
N GLU A 516 -6.00 -4.81 -36.53
CA GLU A 516 -5.64 -3.70 -37.41
C GLU A 516 -4.13 -3.50 -37.38
N THR A 517 -3.56 -3.18 -38.53
CA THR A 517 -2.20 -2.64 -38.61
C THR A 517 -2.29 -1.27 -39.24
N PHE A 518 -1.88 -0.25 -38.50
CA PHE A 518 -1.75 1.10 -39.02
C PHE A 518 -0.30 1.56 -38.91
N SER A 519 0.15 2.24 -39.95
CA SER A 519 1.48 2.85 -39.97
C SER A 519 1.42 4.24 -39.34
N LEU A 520 2.40 4.58 -38.49
CA LEU A 520 2.62 5.97 -38.09
C LEU A 520 3.11 6.77 -39.31
N GLN A 521 2.21 7.54 -39.93
CA GLN A 521 2.42 8.28 -41.19
C GLN A 521 2.24 9.80 -41.00
N ASN A 522 2.68 10.58 -41.98
CA ASN A 522 2.61 12.04 -41.95
C ASN A 522 1.67 12.57 -43.05
N ASN A 523 0.49 13.01 -42.62
CA ASN A 523 -0.60 13.41 -43.50
C ASN A 523 -0.72 14.94 -43.67
N ASN A 524 0.30 15.71 -43.24
CA ASN A 524 0.31 17.18 -43.38
C ASN A 524 0.59 17.61 -44.83
N ARG A 525 0.22 18.84 -45.21
CA ARG A 525 0.59 19.41 -46.52
C ARG A 525 2.11 19.57 -46.64
N GLN A 526 2.68 19.15 -47.77
CA GLN A 526 4.12 18.95 -47.97
C GLN A 526 4.98 20.19 -47.65
N ASP A 527 4.46 21.40 -47.88
CA ASP A 527 5.20 22.65 -47.66
C ASP A 527 5.15 23.19 -46.21
N SER A 528 4.39 22.56 -45.31
CA SER A 528 4.27 23.00 -43.92
C SER A 528 5.46 22.60 -43.04
N THR A 529 5.82 23.46 -42.07
CA THR A 529 6.89 23.16 -41.10
C THR A 529 6.58 21.92 -40.25
N ALA A 530 5.29 21.70 -39.93
CA ALA A 530 4.81 20.51 -39.23
C ALA A 530 5.02 19.22 -40.05
N PHE A 531 4.85 19.26 -41.37
CA PHE A 531 5.18 18.14 -42.26
C PHE A 531 6.68 17.80 -42.19
N LYS A 532 7.56 18.80 -42.27
CA LYS A 532 9.01 18.54 -42.23
C LYS A 532 9.47 17.94 -40.88
N ASN A 533 8.93 18.41 -39.76
CA ASN A 533 9.24 17.87 -38.43
C ASN A 533 8.72 16.44 -38.24
N LEU A 534 7.43 16.18 -38.53
CA LEU A 534 6.85 14.86 -38.30
C LEU A 534 7.52 13.78 -39.17
N SER A 535 7.85 14.05 -40.43
CA SER A 535 8.56 13.10 -41.30
C SER A 535 9.90 12.65 -40.73
N GLN A 536 10.67 13.56 -40.13
CA GLN A 536 11.96 13.24 -39.50
C GLN A 536 11.79 12.47 -38.17
N ASN A 537 10.67 12.67 -37.49
CA ASN A 537 10.31 12.00 -36.22
C ASN A 537 9.85 10.56 -36.43
N LEU A 538 9.07 10.33 -37.47
CA LEU A 538 8.59 9.00 -37.85
C LEU A 538 9.74 8.08 -38.24
N PHE A 539 10.63 8.52 -39.13
CA PHE A 539 11.86 7.80 -39.54
C PHE A 539 12.72 7.32 -38.37
N SER A 540 12.56 7.98 -37.23
CA SER A 540 13.40 7.89 -36.06
C SER A 540 12.80 7.02 -34.96
N VAL A 541 11.48 7.15 -34.77
CA VAL A 541 10.67 6.25 -33.94
C VAL A 541 10.64 4.83 -34.52
N THR A 542 10.70 4.66 -35.85
CA THR A 542 10.76 3.32 -36.51
C THR A 542 11.82 2.40 -35.92
N LYS A 543 13.00 2.95 -35.64
CA LYS A 543 14.16 2.21 -35.17
C LYS A 543 14.20 2.12 -33.63
N MET A 544 13.15 2.58 -32.94
CA MET A 544 13.09 2.75 -31.47
C MET A 544 12.03 1.92 -30.74
N THR A 545 11.24 1.10 -31.43
CA THR A 545 9.98 0.45 -31.00
C THR A 545 9.81 0.14 -29.49
N GLN A 546 10.86 -0.34 -28.82
CA GLN A 546 10.93 -0.52 -27.36
C GLN A 546 10.51 0.71 -26.50
N ILE A 547 10.51 1.94 -27.03
CA ILE A 547 10.00 3.13 -26.29
C ILE A 547 8.53 2.97 -25.89
N PHE A 548 7.76 2.18 -26.64
CA PHE A 548 6.36 1.92 -26.35
C PHE A 548 6.19 0.89 -25.22
N ASN A 549 7.23 0.20 -24.75
CA ASN A 549 7.11 -0.87 -23.74
C ASN A 549 6.38 -0.49 -22.43
N PRO A 550 6.51 0.72 -21.85
CA PRO A 550 5.69 1.13 -20.71
C PRO A 550 4.21 1.26 -21.08
N MET A 551 3.92 1.83 -22.25
CA MET A 551 2.57 1.97 -22.79
C MET A 551 1.95 0.61 -23.15
N ILE A 552 2.69 -0.27 -23.83
CA ILE A 552 2.31 -1.65 -24.15
C ILE A 552 2.02 -2.42 -22.86
N ARG A 553 2.90 -2.35 -21.85
CA ARG A 553 2.66 -2.99 -20.54
C ARG A 553 1.44 -2.42 -19.82
N ARG A 554 1.23 -1.10 -19.88
CA ARG A 554 0.06 -0.42 -19.29
C ARG A 554 -1.24 -0.84 -19.99
N TRP A 555 -1.29 -0.81 -21.32
CA TRP A 555 -2.45 -1.25 -22.10
C TRP A 555 -2.73 -2.74 -21.87
N ALA A 556 -1.73 -3.62 -21.96
CA ALA A 556 -1.85 -5.04 -21.66
C ALA A 556 -2.38 -5.31 -20.23
N ALA A 557 -2.04 -4.46 -19.25
CA ALA A 557 -2.50 -4.58 -17.86
C ALA A 557 -3.84 -3.89 -17.54
N GLN A 558 -4.29 -2.91 -18.33
CA GLN A 558 -5.50 -2.10 -18.01
C GLN A 558 -6.68 -2.34 -18.94
N LYS A 559 -6.40 -2.54 -20.23
CA LYS A 559 -7.37 -2.52 -21.34
C LYS A 559 -7.18 -3.65 -22.35
N GLN A 560 -6.14 -4.45 -22.14
CA GLN A 560 -6.10 -5.83 -22.55
C GLN A 560 -6.05 -5.96 -24.08
N VAL A 561 -5.21 -5.09 -24.68
CA VAL A 561 -4.94 -5.01 -26.11
C VAL A 561 -3.52 -5.51 -26.36
N THR A 562 -3.33 -6.40 -27.35
CA THR A 562 -1.98 -6.80 -27.77
C THR A 562 -1.47 -5.81 -28.79
N ILE A 563 -0.48 -5.00 -28.40
CA ILE A 563 0.17 -4.01 -29.26
C ILE A 563 1.55 -4.56 -29.63
N THR A 564 1.74 -4.88 -30.91
CA THR A 564 3.04 -5.22 -31.50
C THR A 564 3.49 -4.05 -32.36
N VAL A 565 4.70 -3.53 -32.13
CA VAL A 565 5.25 -2.42 -32.91
C VAL A 565 6.44 -2.93 -33.72
N ASN A 566 6.24 -3.02 -35.04
CA ASN A 566 7.24 -3.46 -36.00
C ASN A 566 7.81 -2.27 -36.77
N SER A 567 9.05 -2.38 -37.24
CA SER A 567 9.70 -1.37 -38.06
C SER A 567 9.60 -1.73 -39.53
N ASN A 568 9.06 -0.82 -40.35
CA ASN A 568 8.98 -1.02 -41.80
C ASN A 568 10.11 -0.26 -42.49
N ALA A 569 11.07 -1.02 -43.02
CA ALA A 569 12.27 -0.47 -43.65
C ALA A 569 11.99 0.21 -45.01
N VAL A 570 10.92 -0.19 -45.71
CA VAL A 570 10.58 0.31 -47.04
C VAL A 570 9.86 1.66 -46.95
N THR A 571 8.79 1.71 -46.14
CA THR A 571 7.99 2.94 -45.94
C THR A 571 8.64 3.91 -44.95
N LYS A 572 9.63 3.46 -44.17
CA LYS A 572 10.25 4.22 -43.07
C LYS A 572 9.23 4.62 -41.99
N THR A 573 8.25 3.75 -41.72
CA THR A 573 7.22 3.91 -40.66
C THR A 573 7.31 2.83 -39.56
N CYS A 574 6.75 3.11 -38.38
CA CYS A 574 6.35 2.03 -37.47
C CYS A 574 5.03 1.48 -37.96
N ASP A 575 4.95 0.17 -38.13
CA ASP A 575 3.68 -0.51 -38.35
C ASP A 575 3.24 -1.07 -37.00
N ILE A 576 2.16 -0.49 -36.48
CA ILE A 576 1.59 -0.84 -35.19
C ILE A 576 0.46 -1.82 -35.46
N THR A 577 0.72 -3.08 -35.16
CA THR A 577 -0.28 -4.14 -35.20
C THR A 577 -0.97 -4.18 -33.84
N VAL A 578 -2.23 -3.76 -33.81
CA VAL A 578 -3.08 -3.74 -32.62
C VAL A 578 -4.12 -4.83 -32.75
N LYS A 579 -4.08 -5.82 -31.86
CA LYS A 579 -5.09 -6.89 -31.78
C LYS A 579 -5.99 -6.67 -30.56
N GLY A 580 -7.28 -6.47 -30.83
CA GLY A 580 -8.31 -6.14 -29.85
C GLY A 580 -9.65 -5.84 -30.52
N ARG A 581 -10.63 -5.34 -29.74
CA ARG A 581 -11.86 -4.76 -30.30
C ARG A 581 -11.57 -3.42 -30.97
N ASP A 582 -12.27 -3.10 -32.05
CA ASP A 582 -12.18 -1.78 -32.70
C ASP A 582 -12.32 -0.62 -31.69
N SER A 583 -13.23 -0.72 -30.71
CA SER A 583 -13.42 0.36 -29.72
C SER A 583 -12.18 0.64 -28.86
N GLU A 584 -11.32 -0.35 -28.64
CA GLU A 584 -10.05 -0.19 -27.93
C GLU A 584 -8.89 0.06 -28.89
N ILE A 585 -8.92 -0.50 -30.11
CA ILE A 585 -7.98 -0.16 -31.19
C ILE A 585 -8.07 1.33 -31.50
N ARG A 586 -9.27 1.91 -31.60
CA ARG A 586 -9.47 3.35 -31.79
C ARG A 586 -8.91 4.18 -30.64
N LYS A 587 -9.03 3.77 -29.38
CA LYS A 587 -8.41 4.48 -28.25
C LYS A 587 -6.89 4.36 -28.21
N VAL A 588 -6.36 3.18 -28.57
CA VAL A 588 -4.91 2.98 -28.75
C VAL A 588 -4.41 3.86 -29.89
N LYS A 589 -5.16 3.92 -31.00
CA LYS A 589 -4.88 4.79 -32.15
C LYS A 589 -5.00 6.27 -31.78
N GLU A 590 -6.00 6.69 -31.01
CA GLU A 590 -6.13 8.05 -30.44
C GLU A 590 -4.94 8.40 -29.54
N GLU A 591 -4.42 7.46 -28.73
CA GLU A 591 -3.20 7.69 -27.94
C GLU A 591 -1.94 7.77 -28.84
N PHE A 592 -1.85 6.95 -29.89
CA PHE A 592 -0.79 7.05 -30.89
C PHE A 592 -0.92 8.30 -31.77
N ASP A 593 -2.12 8.80 -32.04
CA ASP A 593 -2.43 10.01 -32.81
C ASP A 593 -2.19 11.26 -31.93
N SER A 594 -2.48 11.18 -30.63
CA SER A 594 -2.06 12.17 -29.63
C SER A 594 -0.54 12.22 -29.52
N PHE A 595 0.13 11.06 -29.52
CA PHE A 595 1.58 10.96 -29.64
C PHE A 595 2.09 11.52 -30.98
N LEU A 596 1.38 11.32 -32.11
CA LEU A 596 1.72 11.96 -33.39
C LEU A 596 1.53 13.48 -33.37
N GLY A 597 0.47 14.01 -32.76
CA GLY A 597 0.26 15.46 -32.58
C GLY A 597 1.32 16.10 -31.67
N TRP A 598 1.72 15.38 -30.63
CA TRP A 598 2.90 15.71 -29.84
C TRP A 598 4.17 15.67 -30.70
N LEU A 599 4.39 14.64 -31.53
CA LEU A 599 5.53 14.55 -32.46
C LEU A 599 5.52 15.64 -33.55
N GLN A 600 4.37 16.18 -33.96
CA GLN A 600 4.29 17.29 -34.93
C GLN A 600 4.79 18.62 -34.34
N THR A 601 4.50 18.84 -33.06
CA THR A 601 4.84 20.06 -32.32
C THR A 601 6.20 19.98 -31.63
N CYS A 602 6.68 18.77 -31.36
CA CYS A 602 8.04 18.53 -30.90
C CYS A 602 9.09 18.88 -31.96
N ALA A 603 10.20 19.45 -31.50
CA ALA A 603 11.44 19.39 -32.27
C ALA A 603 11.88 17.93 -32.47
N VAL A 604 12.80 17.74 -33.41
CA VAL A 604 12.86 16.47 -34.11
C VAL A 604 13.29 15.33 -33.18
N VAL A 605 12.36 14.43 -32.79
CA VAL A 605 12.65 13.11 -32.21
C VAL A 605 13.47 12.33 -33.22
N ARG A 606 14.77 12.51 -33.21
CA ARG A 606 15.67 11.70 -34.03
C ARG A 606 15.84 10.30 -33.42
N HIS A 607 16.19 9.30 -34.24
CA HIS A 607 16.58 7.96 -33.79
C HIS A 607 17.60 8.21 -32.69
N PRO A 608 17.73 7.37 -31.67
CA PRO A 608 18.69 7.63 -30.66
C PRO A 608 20.05 7.13 -31.19
N ASN A 609 20.33 7.29 -32.47
CA ASN A 609 21.65 7.35 -33.07
C ASN A 609 21.58 8.32 -34.29
N SER A 610 20.71 9.36 -34.26
CA SER A 610 20.69 10.44 -35.27
C SER A 610 20.56 11.87 -34.72
N GLY A 611 20.59 12.07 -33.40
CA GLY A 611 21.34 13.19 -32.82
C GLY A 611 20.70 14.60 -32.71
N VAL A 612 19.37 14.78 -32.76
CA VAL A 612 18.70 16.06 -32.37
C VAL A 612 17.44 15.77 -31.53
N SER A 613 17.04 16.70 -30.67
CA SER A 613 16.08 16.51 -29.56
C SER A 613 14.71 17.19 -29.78
N PRO A 614 13.64 16.72 -29.08
CA PRO A 614 12.45 17.51 -28.76
C PRO A 614 12.75 18.79 -27.97
N ARG A 615 11.78 19.72 -28.02
CA ARG A 615 11.82 21.07 -27.44
C ARG A 615 11.13 21.10 -26.09
N LEU A 616 11.74 21.75 -25.08
CA LEU A 616 11.14 21.90 -23.75
C LEU A 616 11.21 23.32 -23.15
N LEU A 617 11.62 24.33 -23.92
CA LEU A 617 11.53 25.75 -23.52
C LEU A 617 10.65 26.55 -24.51
N ARG A 618 9.86 27.50 -23.98
CA ARG A 618 9.06 28.42 -24.80
C ARG A 618 9.98 29.29 -25.66
N ALA A 619 9.57 29.61 -26.89
CA ALA A 619 10.45 30.23 -27.89
C ALA A 619 11.14 31.53 -27.44
N GLN A 620 10.47 32.35 -26.62
CA GLN A 620 11.01 33.59 -26.06
C GLN A 620 12.06 33.38 -24.96
N VAL A 621 12.00 32.25 -24.23
CA VAL A 621 13.00 31.86 -23.23
C VAL A 621 14.22 31.23 -23.92
N ARG A 622 13.95 30.46 -24.99
CA ARG A 622 14.96 29.75 -25.80
C ARG A 622 16.08 30.65 -26.31
N ALA A 623 15.72 31.80 -26.88
CA ALA A 623 16.67 32.79 -27.41
C ALA A 623 17.65 33.37 -26.37
N ASN A 624 17.41 33.14 -25.07
CA ASN A 624 18.24 33.65 -23.98
C ASN A 624 19.08 32.56 -23.29
N CYS A 625 18.94 31.27 -23.65
CA CYS A 625 19.47 30.12 -22.89
C CYS A 625 19.95 28.96 -23.80
N GLU A 626 20.43 29.26 -25.02
CA GLU A 626 20.76 28.21 -26.01
C GLU A 626 21.82 27.21 -25.52
N ASP A 627 22.82 27.68 -24.76
CA ASP A 627 23.93 26.86 -24.25
C ASP A 627 23.50 25.77 -23.25
N ILE A 628 22.47 26.01 -22.46
CA ILE A 628 21.96 25.07 -21.45
C ILE A 628 21.03 24.02 -22.09
N GLU A 629 20.16 24.42 -23.03
CA GLU A 629 19.26 23.46 -23.69
C GLU A 629 20.02 22.53 -24.65
N GLU A 630 21.04 23.04 -25.35
CA GLU A 630 21.94 22.24 -26.18
C GLU A 630 22.58 21.12 -25.35
N ARG A 631 23.19 21.47 -24.21
CA ARG A 631 23.88 20.51 -23.33
C ARG A 631 22.94 19.49 -22.68
N ILE A 632 21.79 19.91 -22.15
CA ILE A 632 20.81 18.96 -21.56
C ILE A 632 20.28 17.98 -22.63
N SER A 633 20.21 18.40 -23.88
CA SER A 633 19.75 17.56 -25.00
C SER A 633 20.76 16.51 -25.47
N HIS A 634 22.05 16.65 -25.13
CA HIS A 634 23.11 15.72 -25.54
C HIS A 634 23.15 14.44 -24.69
N ILE A 635 22.45 14.41 -23.54
CA ILE A 635 22.68 13.42 -22.48
C ILE A 635 21.45 12.63 -22.02
N THR A 636 20.25 13.17 -22.24
CA THR A 636 19.01 12.63 -21.68
C THR A 636 18.37 11.50 -22.51
N ASP A 637 18.89 11.22 -23.71
CA ASP A 637 18.44 10.11 -24.56
C ASP A 637 19.29 8.85 -24.31
N THR A 638 18.81 7.98 -23.41
CA THR A 638 19.51 6.75 -22.96
C THR A 638 19.84 5.73 -24.05
N LYS A 639 19.37 5.95 -25.29
CA LYS A 639 19.59 5.06 -26.41
C LYS A 639 20.62 5.68 -27.40
N ARG A 640 21.10 6.94 -27.16
CA ARG A 640 22.03 7.80 -27.96
C ARG A 640 23.52 7.67 -27.82
N THR A 641 24.01 6.87 -26.90
CA THR A 641 25.45 6.79 -26.64
C THR A 641 26.20 5.87 -27.62
N TYR A 642 26.24 6.26 -28.90
CA TYR A 642 27.57 6.59 -29.42
C TYR A 642 27.97 7.89 -28.78
N ILE A 643 28.69 7.75 -27.66
CA ILE A 643 29.22 8.87 -26.91
C ILE A 643 30.02 9.73 -27.88
N ASP A 644 29.59 10.96 -28.13
CA ASP A 644 30.41 11.91 -28.86
C ASP A 644 31.45 12.48 -27.91
N LEU A 645 32.49 11.67 -27.65
CA LEU A 645 33.71 12.14 -27.03
C LEU A 645 34.42 13.02 -28.06
N TYR A 646 33.89 14.24 -28.25
CA TYR A 646 34.36 15.30 -29.14
C TYR A 646 35.02 14.78 -30.43
N ASN A 647 34.22 14.51 -31.47
CA ASN A 647 34.55 13.92 -32.79
C ASN A 647 34.33 12.39 -32.91
N ASN A 648 33.19 11.87 -32.42
CA ASN A 648 32.78 10.48 -32.61
C ASN A 648 33.74 9.44 -31.97
N VAL A 649 34.59 9.90 -31.06
CA VAL A 649 35.65 9.10 -30.46
C VAL A 649 35.06 8.21 -29.35
N LYS A 650 35.58 7.00 -29.18
CA LYS A 650 35.21 6.09 -28.08
C LYS A 650 36.43 5.65 -27.28
N GLY A 651 36.20 5.20 -26.06
CA GLY A 651 37.25 4.58 -25.25
C GLY A 651 38.37 5.54 -24.86
N SER A 652 39.59 5.01 -24.87
CA SER A 652 40.82 5.69 -24.45
C SER A 652 41.25 6.95 -25.23
N LYS A 653 40.51 7.38 -26.24
CA LYS A 653 40.82 8.55 -27.09
C LYS A 653 39.93 9.77 -26.80
N ALA A 654 39.08 9.67 -25.80
CA ALA A 654 38.04 10.63 -25.44
C ALA A 654 38.47 11.97 -24.84
N THR A 655 37.50 12.88 -24.73
CA THR A 655 37.45 13.89 -23.67
C THR A 655 37.07 13.26 -22.31
N ARG A 656 37.75 13.67 -21.23
CA ARG A 656 37.45 13.27 -19.83
C ARG A 656 36.03 13.65 -19.45
N GLU A 657 35.64 14.86 -19.82
CA GLU A 657 34.39 15.53 -19.47
C GLU A 657 33.19 14.71 -19.94
N THR A 658 33.23 14.23 -21.18
CA THR A 658 32.16 13.42 -21.76
C THR A 658 32.17 11.97 -21.23
N ARG A 659 33.28 11.48 -20.67
CA ARG A 659 33.31 10.19 -19.93
C ARG A 659 32.73 10.32 -18.52
N MET A 660 33.02 11.41 -17.81
CA MET A 660 32.36 11.75 -16.55
C MET A 660 30.85 11.82 -16.72
N GLU A 661 30.42 12.51 -17.78
CA GLU A 661 29.03 12.66 -18.15
C GLU A 661 28.34 11.31 -18.34
N VAL A 662 28.90 10.38 -19.13
CA VAL A 662 28.35 9.02 -19.30
C VAL A 662 28.22 8.28 -17.97
N VAL A 663 29.23 8.36 -17.10
CA VAL A 663 29.22 7.70 -15.79
C VAL A 663 28.08 8.22 -14.91
N ALA A 664 27.90 9.54 -14.85
CA ALA A 664 26.81 10.16 -14.10
C ALA A 664 25.42 9.69 -14.57
N TRP A 665 25.20 9.61 -15.89
CA TRP A 665 23.91 9.20 -16.44
C TRP A 665 23.62 7.70 -16.32
N VAL A 666 24.64 6.84 -16.38
CA VAL A 666 24.46 5.41 -16.04
C VAL A 666 24.00 5.27 -14.59
N ALA A 667 24.64 5.99 -13.66
CA ALA A 667 24.29 5.95 -12.24
C ALA A 667 22.83 6.39 -11.98
N VAL A 668 22.44 7.56 -12.51
CA VAL A 668 21.09 8.11 -12.30
C VAL A 668 20.02 7.27 -13.00
N CYS A 669 20.18 6.95 -14.29
CA CYS A 669 19.09 6.39 -15.09
C CYS A 669 18.96 4.86 -15.08
N LYS A 670 20.02 4.11 -14.73
CA LYS A 670 19.97 2.63 -14.67
C LYS A 670 20.01 2.06 -13.26
N PHE A 671 20.59 2.78 -12.30
CA PHE A 671 20.79 2.30 -10.93
C PHE A 671 20.13 3.20 -9.87
N ASN A 672 19.32 4.19 -10.30
CA ASN A 672 18.57 5.10 -9.45
C ASN A 672 19.44 5.89 -8.43
N CYS A 673 20.69 6.19 -8.78
CA CYS A 673 21.51 7.09 -7.95
C CYS A 673 20.98 8.53 -8.01
N LYS A 674 21.19 9.29 -6.94
CA LYS A 674 20.94 10.74 -6.87
C LYS A 674 22.27 11.47 -6.98
N LEU A 675 22.52 12.14 -8.11
CA LEU A 675 23.72 12.97 -8.31
C LEU A 675 23.64 14.24 -7.42
N GLU A 676 24.73 14.57 -6.75
CA GLU A 676 24.93 15.82 -6.00
C GLU A 676 26.28 16.47 -6.38
N GLY A 677 26.50 17.73 -6.02
CA GLY A 677 27.83 18.33 -6.04
C GLY A 677 28.43 18.75 -7.40
N GLY A 678 29.77 18.90 -7.38
CA GLY A 678 30.57 19.84 -8.18
C GLY A 678 30.38 19.87 -9.70
N PHE A 679 30.20 18.71 -10.35
CA PHE A 679 30.13 18.60 -11.82
C PHE A 679 29.11 19.53 -12.47
N VAL A 680 27.92 19.66 -11.87
CA VAL A 680 26.85 20.55 -12.38
C VAL A 680 27.21 22.03 -12.18
N ARG A 681 27.82 22.38 -11.05
CA ARG A 681 28.16 23.77 -10.74
C ARG A 681 29.25 24.31 -11.65
N ASP A 682 30.39 23.61 -11.71
CA ASP A 682 31.60 24.18 -12.29
C ASP A 682 31.59 24.05 -13.82
N TRP A 683 31.19 22.89 -14.37
CA TRP A 683 31.11 22.72 -15.83
C TRP A 683 29.77 23.17 -16.42
N VAL A 684 28.60 22.92 -15.80
CA VAL A 684 27.31 23.28 -16.41
C VAL A 684 26.97 24.77 -16.25
N VAL A 685 27.35 25.40 -15.12
CA VAL A 685 27.02 26.81 -14.83
C VAL A 685 28.24 27.74 -14.86
N GLY A 686 29.44 27.26 -14.51
CA GLY A 686 30.62 28.09 -14.25
C GLY A 686 31.42 28.62 -15.45
N LYS A 687 31.14 28.18 -16.68
CA LYS A 687 31.88 28.55 -17.91
C LYS A 687 33.41 28.34 -17.85
N TYR A 688 33.89 27.26 -17.23
CA TYR A 688 35.28 26.82 -17.43
C TYR A 688 35.47 26.31 -18.87
N THR A 689 36.46 26.83 -19.58
CA THR A 689 36.65 26.60 -21.03
C THR A 689 37.92 25.83 -21.41
N ALA A 690 38.82 25.55 -20.46
CA ALA A 690 40.08 24.85 -20.72
C ALA A 690 40.52 23.99 -19.53
N ARG A 691 41.30 22.93 -19.82
CA ARG A 691 41.91 22.07 -18.81
C ARG A 691 43.15 22.71 -18.17
N PRO A 692 43.52 22.30 -16.95
CA PRO A 692 44.82 22.63 -16.35
C PRO A 692 45.97 22.04 -17.17
N ALA A 693 47.06 22.80 -17.30
CA ALA A 693 48.21 22.43 -18.12
C ALA A 693 49.19 21.50 -17.38
N ILE A 694 48.84 20.22 -17.23
CA ILE A 694 49.74 19.17 -16.72
C ILE A 694 49.92 18.07 -17.77
N ALA A 695 51.17 17.77 -18.11
CA ALA A 695 51.54 16.95 -19.28
C ALA A 695 51.32 15.43 -19.12
N ASN A 696 51.21 14.93 -17.88
CA ASN A 696 51.05 13.51 -17.58
C ASN A 696 49.82 13.29 -16.70
N SER A 697 48.89 12.42 -17.14
CA SER A 697 47.60 12.23 -16.48
C SER A 697 47.69 11.46 -15.16
N LYS A 698 48.83 10.79 -14.87
CA LYS A 698 49.08 10.19 -13.55
C LYS A 698 49.26 11.22 -12.44
N ASP A 699 49.70 12.42 -12.77
CA ASP A 699 49.99 13.49 -11.81
C ASP A 699 48.70 14.21 -11.36
N TRP A 700 47.52 13.79 -11.85
CA TRP A 700 46.21 14.36 -11.51
C TRP A 700 45.55 13.64 -10.32
N ILE A 701 46.02 12.44 -9.98
CA ILE A 701 45.55 11.60 -8.87
C ILE A 701 46.65 11.51 -7.82
N GLU A 702 46.35 11.97 -6.61
CA GLU A 702 47.14 11.65 -5.43
C GLU A 702 46.56 10.40 -4.77
N TYR A 703 47.40 9.40 -4.50
CA TYR A 703 46.99 8.29 -3.66
C TYR A 703 47.23 8.67 -2.21
N LYS A 704 46.15 8.81 -1.45
CA LYS A 704 46.19 9.12 -0.02
C LYS A 704 45.81 7.87 0.76
N ALA A 705 46.62 7.52 1.75
CA ALA A 705 46.23 6.48 2.69
C ALA A 705 44.97 6.95 3.42
N ASN A 706 43.87 6.20 3.29
CA ASN A 706 42.72 6.40 4.15
C ASN A 706 43.02 5.91 5.57
N TYR A 707 42.05 6.03 6.45
CA TYR A 707 42.16 5.69 7.87
C TYR A 707 42.49 4.21 8.18
N HIS A 708 42.50 3.35 7.15
CA HIS A 708 42.85 1.92 7.22
C HIS A 708 44.19 1.59 6.55
N GLY A 709 44.94 2.60 6.13
CA GLY A 709 46.21 2.40 5.41
C GLY A 709 46.03 1.95 3.95
N VAL A 710 44.80 1.90 3.44
CA VAL A 710 44.54 1.63 2.02
C VAL A 710 44.74 2.94 1.25
N ASN A 711 45.66 2.92 0.28
CA ASN A 711 45.89 4.04 -0.62
C ASN A 711 44.70 4.19 -1.57
N ILE A 712 43.82 5.16 -1.26
CA ILE A 712 42.69 5.51 -2.11
C ILE A 712 43.08 6.61 -3.10
N PRO A 713 42.52 6.59 -4.32
CA PRO A 713 42.73 7.64 -5.30
C PRO A 713 41.93 8.90 -4.92
N TYR A 714 42.57 10.06 -5.00
CA TYR A 714 41.99 11.37 -4.73
C TYR A 714 42.40 12.35 -5.83
N MET A 715 41.43 12.98 -6.51
CA MET A 715 41.72 14.03 -7.49
C MET A 715 42.35 15.25 -6.82
N ASN A 716 43.49 15.73 -7.34
CA ASN A 716 44.04 17.01 -6.90
C ASN A 716 43.11 18.15 -7.38
N LYS A 717 42.41 18.78 -6.43
CA LYS A 717 41.38 19.80 -6.66
C LYS A 717 41.93 21.20 -6.96
N GLU A 718 43.23 21.43 -6.74
CA GLU A 718 43.94 22.63 -7.20
C GLU A 718 44.29 22.52 -8.69
N VAL A 719 44.47 21.28 -9.17
CA VAL A 719 44.57 20.98 -10.60
C VAL A 719 43.16 20.97 -11.21
N VAL A 720 42.35 19.92 -11.02
CA VAL A 720 41.08 19.76 -11.75
C VAL A 720 39.84 19.93 -10.86
N PRO A 721 38.95 20.90 -11.14
CA PRO A 721 37.70 21.04 -10.42
C PRO A 721 36.63 20.08 -10.96
N ALA A 722 36.55 18.87 -10.37
CA ALA A 722 35.32 18.12 -10.05
C ALA A 722 35.55 16.61 -9.91
N ASP A 723 34.85 16.04 -8.93
CA ASP A 723 34.49 14.62 -8.80
C ASP A 723 32.98 14.45 -9.11
N LEU A 724 32.51 13.21 -9.23
CA LEU A 724 31.09 12.87 -9.36
C LEU A 724 30.54 12.30 -8.04
N ASP A 725 29.78 13.10 -7.28
CA ASP A 725 29.19 12.63 -6.02
C ASP A 725 27.78 12.08 -6.28
N CYS A 726 27.52 10.83 -5.93
CA CYS A 726 26.25 10.14 -6.19
C CYS A 726 25.77 9.37 -4.97
N HIS A 727 24.54 9.61 -4.51
CA HIS A 727 23.94 8.79 -3.45
C HIS A 727 23.29 7.53 -4.02
N LEU A 728 23.43 6.42 -3.31
CA LEU A 728 22.76 5.16 -3.62
C LEU A 728 21.26 5.20 -3.27
N PRO A 729 20.41 4.38 -3.91
CA PRO A 729 18.99 4.29 -3.60
C PRO A 729 18.73 3.73 -2.19
N THR A 730 17.82 4.37 -1.43
CA THR A 730 17.47 3.99 -0.04
C THR A 730 16.68 2.69 0.10
N TYR A 731 15.99 2.25 -0.96
CA TYR A 731 15.00 1.17 -0.94
C TYR A 731 15.36 -0.04 -1.83
N GLY A 732 16.63 -0.18 -2.22
CA GLY A 732 17.09 -1.28 -3.07
C GLY A 732 18.58 -1.59 -2.91
N SER A 733 18.97 -2.82 -3.26
CA SER A 733 20.38 -3.21 -3.34
C SER A 733 21.06 -2.59 -4.57
N PHE A 734 22.13 -1.82 -4.37
CA PHE A 734 22.98 -1.36 -5.45
C PHE A 734 24.02 -2.44 -5.79
N ASP A 735 24.12 -2.80 -7.07
CA ASP A 735 24.98 -3.84 -7.59
C ASP A 735 26.19 -3.20 -8.28
N ILE A 736 27.32 -3.17 -7.56
CA ILE A 736 28.55 -2.49 -7.99
C ILE A 736 29.20 -3.18 -9.19
N GLU A 737 29.22 -4.51 -9.22
CA GLU A 737 29.81 -5.30 -10.31
C GLU A 737 29.04 -5.03 -11.61
N LYS A 738 27.71 -5.07 -11.55
CA LYS A 738 26.84 -4.72 -12.67
C LYS A 738 26.95 -3.26 -13.09
N PHE A 739 27.25 -2.34 -12.18
CA PHE A 739 27.54 -0.95 -12.52
C PHE A 739 28.85 -0.83 -13.32
N GLN A 740 29.91 -1.53 -12.90
CA GLN A 740 31.18 -1.60 -13.63
C GLN A 740 30.99 -2.25 -15.02
N ASP A 741 30.18 -3.31 -15.14
CA ASP A 741 29.82 -3.93 -16.42
C ASP A 741 29.10 -2.97 -17.38
N GLU A 742 28.22 -2.10 -16.87
CA GLU A 742 27.53 -1.10 -17.68
C GLU A 742 28.48 0.02 -18.16
N LEU A 743 29.50 0.37 -17.37
CA LEU A 743 30.55 1.31 -17.79
C LEU A 743 31.51 0.66 -18.81
N HIS A 744 31.86 -0.61 -18.63
CA HIS A 744 32.75 -1.34 -19.53
C HIS A 744 32.20 -1.43 -20.97
N LYS A 745 30.88 -1.44 -21.16
CA LYS A 745 30.20 -1.37 -22.48
C LYS A 745 30.54 -0.09 -23.28
N PHE A 746 31.09 0.93 -22.62
CA PHE A 746 31.53 2.18 -23.22
C PHE A 746 33.06 2.29 -23.36
N ASP A 747 33.80 1.20 -23.13
CA ASP A 747 35.25 1.18 -22.94
C ASP A 747 35.69 2.22 -21.89
N ILE A 748 34.90 2.35 -20.81
CA ILE A 748 35.23 3.11 -19.60
C ILE A 748 35.76 2.12 -18.57
N LYS A 749 37.02 2.28 -18.17
CA LYS A 749 37.66 1.41 -17.18
C LYS A 749 37.54 2.08 -15.83
N CYS A 750 36.95 1.39 -14.87
CA CYS A 750 36.86 1.87 -13.50
C CYS A 750 37.37 0.83 -12.51
N GLU A 751 38.26 1.27 -11.63
CA GLU A 751 38.75 0.52 -10.49
C GLU A 751 37.94 0.96 -9.27
N CYS A 752 37.39 -0.01 -8.54
CA CYS A 752 36.53 0.24 -7.39
C CYS A 752 37.33 0.12 -6.09
N PHE A 753 37.36 1.21 -5.32
CA PHE A 753 37.95 1.30 -4.00
C PHE A 753 36.83 1.46 -2.99
N ARG A 754 36.70 0.50 -2.06
CA ARG A 754 35.68 0.55 -1.03
C ARG A 754 36.19 1.33 0.17
N GLU A 755 35.54 2.45 0.47
CA GLU A 755 35.52 2.98 1.84
C GLU A 755 34.24 2.51 2.53
N GLU A 756 34.15 2.60 3.85
CA GLU A 756 33.15 1.79 4.56
C GLU A 756 31.74 2.42 4.53
N TRP A 757 31.60 3.67 4.07
CA TRP A 757 30.34 4.40 3.84
C TRP A 757 30.13 4.87 2.37
N ARG A 758 31.09 4.61 1.47
CA ARG A 758 30.99 4.93 0.03
C ARG A 758 31.85 4.02 -0.84
N TYR A 759 31.58 3.96 -2.14
CA TYR A 759 32.53 3.41 -3.13
C TYR A 759 33.19 4.57 -3.87
N ILE A 760 34.52 4.65 -3.84
CA ILE A 760 35.29 5.55 -4.71
C ILE A 760 35.62 4.77 -5.98
N LEU A 761 35.21 5.28 -7.14
CA LEU A 761 35.57 4.71 -8.44
C LEU A 761 36.63 5.58 -9.09
N LEU A 762 37.85 5.08 -9.22
CA LEU A 762 38.84 5.71 -10.10
C LEU A 762 38.55 5.28 -11.52
N ILE A 763 38.21 6.25 -12.35
CA ILE A 763 37.85 6.04 -13.73
C ILE A 763 39.01 6.55 -14.58
N ASP A 764 39.49 5.69 -15.49
CA ASP A 764 40.56 5.95 -16.46
C ASP A 764 41.94 6.29 -15.88
N GLY A 765 42.28 5.76 -14.71
CA GLY A 765 43.56 5.95 -14.00
C GLY A 765 44.85 5.81 -14.84
N GLY A 766 44.83 5.00 -15.91
CA GLY A 766 45.96 4.76 -16.80
C GLY A 766 45.90 5.45 -18.17
N VAL A 767 44.98 6.38 -18.41
CA VAL A 767 44.61 6.82 -19.76
C VAL A 767 44.93 8.31 -20.01
N ARG A 768 45.30 8.66 -21.25
CA ARG A 768 45.58 10.06 -21.67
C ARG A 768 44.35 10.98 -21.66
N THR A 769 43.14 10.42 -21.63
CA THR A 769 41.90 11.20 -21.55
C THR A 769 41.88 12.05 -20.28
N GLY A 770 42.43 11.49 -19.19
CA GLY A 770 42.53 12.12 -17.87
C GLY A 770 41.66 11.39 -16.84
N PRO A 771 42.20 10.99 -15.68
CA PRO A 771 41.43 10.26 -14.67
C PRO A 771 40.42 11.15 -13.95
N PHE A 772 39.39 10.54 -13.39
CA PHE A 772 38.44 11.19 -12.48
C PHE A 772 37.91 10.21 -11.44
N THR A 773 37.46 10.74 -10.31
CA THR A 773 36.82 9.96 -9.25
C THR A 773 35.31 10.16 -9.22
N MET A 774 34.59 9.09 -8.88
CA MET A 774 33.16 9.10 -8.60
C MET A 774 32.92 8.46 -7.22
N ASP A 775 32.24 9.20 -6.34
CA ASP A 775 31.96 8.79 -4.98
C ASP A 775 30.49 8.36 -4.85
N LEU A 776 30.26 7.04 -4.78
CA LEU A 776 28.96 6.43 -4.55
C LEU A 776 28.67 6.35 -3.05
N ILE A 777 28.07 7.39 -2.50
CA ILE A 777 27.74 7.57 -1.08
C ILE A 777 26.55 6.67 -0.72
N GLU A 778 26.70 5.86 0.33
CA GLU A 778 25.63 4.97 0.75
C GLU A 778 24.48 5.74 1.44
N PRO A 779 23.23 5.22 1.43
CA PRO A 779 22.03 6.02 1.72
C PRO A 779 21.88 6.45 3.18
N HIS A 780 22.88 6.16 4.01
CA HIS A 780 22.95 6.32 5.45
C HIS A 780 23.96 7.40 5.90
N VAL A 781 24.37 8.29 4.99
CA VAL A 781 25.22 9.47 5.27
C VAL A 781 24.52 10.78 4.87
N ALA A 782 23.41 10.69 4.15
CA ALA A 782 22.73 11.81 3.50
C ALA A 782 21.61 12.43 4.36
N LEU A 783 21.89 12.85 5.60
CA LEU A 783 20.88 13.42 6.51
C LEU A 783 20.52 14.90 6.28
N THR A 784 20.76 15.37 5.07
CA THR A 784 20.25 16.63 4.53
C THR A 784 19.73 16.36 3.13
N HIS A 785 18.75 17.14 2.69
CA HIS A 785 18.26 17.19 1.30
C HIS A 785 17.14 16.21 0.89
N ASP A 786 16.05 16.19 1.68
CA ASP A 786 14.65 16.12 1.16
C ASP A 786 14.24 17.43 0.41
N ARG A 787 15.22 18.13 -0.15
CA ARG A 787 15.13 19.38 -0.92
C ARG A 787 16.23 19.39 -1.96
N ILE A 788 15.96 20.02 -3.10
CA ILE A 788 17.03 20.42 -4.01
C ILE A 788 17.62 21.71 -3.45
N ASP A 789 18.64 21.60 -2.60
CA ASP A 789 19.41 22.75 -2.16
C ASP A 789 20.59 22.96 -3.12
N PHE A 790 20.51 24.01 -3.95
CA PHE A 790 21.66 24.56 -4.66
C PHE A 790 22.55 25.30 -3.64
N ASP A 791 23.39 24.57 -2.91
CA ASP A 791 24.32 25.20 -1.97
C ASP A 791 25.49 25.87 -2.70
N VAL A 792 25.56 27.20 -2.60
CA VAL A 792 26.63 28.01 -3.22
C VAL A 792 27.89 28.06 -2.35
N SER A 793 27.89 27.34 -1.21
CA SER A 793 28.84 27.51 -0.09
C SER A 793 30.09 26.64 -0.13
N ASN A 794 30.74 26.49 -1.30
CA ASN A 794 32.06 25.86 -1.35
C ASN A 794 33.06 26.63 -2.22
N LEU A 795 33.66 27.64 -1.59
CA LEU A 795 34.96 28.20 -1.93
C LEU A 795 35.84 28.14 -0.67
N VAL A 796 36.38 26.92 -0.42
CA VAL A 796 37.74 26.59 0.09
C VAL A 796 38.21 27.35 1.36
N LEU A 797 38.58 26.73 2.50
CA LEU A 797 39.20 25.42 2.74
C LEU A 797 38.85 24.86 4.16
N GLU A 798 39.00 23.54 4.30
CA GLU A 798 39.30 22.76 5.52
C GLU A 798 38.25 22.48 6.63
N LYS A 799 38.25 21.20 7.04
CA LYS A 799 37.60 20.52 8.18
C LYS A 799 36.62 21.34 9.04
N ASN A 800 35.34 21.30 8.68
CA ASN A 800 34.27 20.65 9.46
C ASN A 800 32.89 20.86 8.78
N TYR A 801 32.00 19.89 8.91
CA TYR A 801 30.78 19.79 8.10
C TYR A 801 29.68 20.83 8.44
N THR A 802 28.91 21.19 7.40
CA THR A 802 27.62 21.93 7.40
C THR A 802 27.63 23.47 7.61
N ARG A 803 27.06 24.22 6.65
CA ARG A 803 25.71 24.85 6.72
C ARG A 803 25.47 25.87 5.60
N ASP A 804 24.34 25.64 4.93
CA ASP A 804 23.95 25.98 3.56
C ASP A 804 23.49 27.44 3.35
N LEU A 805 23.75 27.97 2.14
CA LEU A 805 23.14 29.16 1.55
C LEU A 805 22.54 28.75 0.19
N GLY A 806 21.21 28.79 0.08
CA GLY A 806 20.48 28.15 -1.03
C GLY A 806 19.47 29.07 -1.73
N MET A 807 19.26 28.79 -3.02
CA MET A 807 18.25 29.45 -3.84
C MET A 807 16.92 28.69 -3.74
N ARG A 808 15.90 29.29 -3.10
CA ARG A 808 14.61 28.62 -2.87
C ARG A 808 13.54 29.03 -3.87
N ILE A 809 12.71 28.06 -4.25
CA ILE A 809 11.48 28.23 -5.04
C ILE A 809 10.33 27.64 -4.21
N ASP A 810 9.17 28.28 -4.23
CA ASP A 810 7.98 27.80 -3.52
C ASP A 810 7.32 26.64 -4.29
N ILE A 811 6.98 25.58 -3.56
CA ILE A 811 6.37 24.34 -4.07
C ILE A 811 4.98 24.09 -3.47
N GLN A 812 4.40 25.07 -2.76
CA GLN A 812 3.13 24.91 -2.04
C GLN A 812 1.88 25.10 -2.91
N GLN A 813 1.99 25.64 -4.12
CA GLN A 813 0.84 25.80 -5.03
C GLN A 813 0.71 24.61 -6.01
N LYS A 814 -0.55 24.24 -6.31
CA LYS A 814 -0.90 23.20 -7.30
C LYS A 814 -1.17 23.84 -8.67
N PRO A 815 -0.88 23.17 -9.80
CA PRO A 815 -0.29 21.83 -9.90
C PRO A 815 1.20 21.81 -9.49
N TYR A 816 1.64 20.69 -8.91
CA TYR A 816 3.03 20.54 -8.44
C TYR A 816 4.00 20.40 -9.62
N SER A 817 4.43 21.52 -10.18
CA SER A 817 5.45 21.59 -11.23
C SER A 817 6.43 22.71 -10.92
N ILE A 818 7.71 22.36 -10.75
CA ILE A 818 8.81 23.33 -10.72
C ILE A 818 9.05 23.76 -12.17
N GLU A 819 8.71 25.00 -12.53
CA GLU A 819 9.10 25.53 -13.83
C GLU A 819 10.61 25.86 -13.81
N LEU A 820 11.37 25.16 -14.67
CA LEU A 820 12.82 25.36 -14.86
C LEU A 820 13.18 26.84 -15.13
N GLU A 821 12.24 27.55 -15.74
CA GLU A 821 12.29 28.97 -16.07
C GLU A 821 12.48 29.84 -14.81
N THR A 822 11.87 29.47 -13.67
CA THR A 822 12.04 30.19 -12.38
C THR A 822 13.45 29.99 -11.80
N ILE A 823 14.03 28.79 -11.91
CA ILE A 823 15.41 28.50 -11.47
C ILE A 823 16.39 29.38 -12.27
N VAL A 824 16.27 29.34 -13.60
CA VAL A 824 17.13 30.08 -14.52
C VAL A 824 17.05 31.59 -14.28
N ASN A 825 15.85 32.12 -14.02
CA ASN A 825 15.65 33.56 -13.82
C ASN A 825 16.32 34.05 -12.52
N ASN A 826 16.20 33.31 -11.41
CA ASN A 826 16.84 33.68 -10.15
C ASN A 826 18.38 33.64 -10.26
N ILE A 827 18.93 32.68 -11.00
CA ILE A 827 20.39 32.55 -11.23
C ILE A 827 20.91 33.74 -12.07
N LYS A 828 20.23 34.05 -13.18
CA LYS A 828 20.60 35.19 -14.05
C LYS A 828 20.55 36.53 -13.32
N ASN A 829 19.55 36.72 -12.47
CA ASN A 829 19.36 37.96 -11.72
C ASN A 829 20.19 38.02 -10.42
N LYS A 830 21.04 37.02 -10.13
CA LYS A 830 21.89 36.91 -8.93
C LYS A 830 21.11 37.07 -7.62
N GLN A 831 19.93 36.45 -7.53
CA GLN A 831 19.01 36.58 -6.40
C GLN A 831 19.11 35.40 -5.43
N PHE A 832 19.10 35.67 -4.13
CA PHE A 832 19.17 34.63 -3.09
C PHE A 832 18.31 34.96 -1.85
N TYR A 833 18.01 33.94 -1.04
CA TYR A 833 17.30 34.05 0.23
C TYR A 833 18.20 33.62 1.39
N VAL A 834 17.94 34.12 2.60
CA VAL A 834 18.53 33.60 3.84
C VAL A 834 17.51 32.71 4.54
N LEU A 835 17.91 31.47 4.85
CA LEU A 835 17.01 30.36 5.24
C LEU A 835 17.17 29.90 6.70
N ARG A 836 17.98 30.61 7.49
CA ARG A 836 18.21 30.40 8.92
C ARG A 836 18.42 31.73 9.63
N SER A 837 18.31 31.72 10.96
CA SER A 837 18.73 32.82 11.82
C SER A 837 20.17 33.24 11.53
N ILE A 838 20.38 34.54 11.33
CA ILE A 838 21.66 35.13 10.95
C ILE A 838 22.62 35.10 12.15
N ASP A 839 23.60 34.18 12.12
CA ASP A 839 24.76 34.19 13.02
C ASP A 839 25.91 35.04 12.45
N SER A 840 27.00 35.18 13.19
CA SER A 840 28.16 36.00 12.79
C SER A 840 28.85 35.51 11.52
N LYS A 841 28.93 34.19 11.29
CA LYS A 841 29.54 33.58 10.10
C LYS A 841 28.63 33.67 8.88
N LEU A 842 27.31 33.56 9.10
CA LEU A 842 26.31 33.76 8.05
C LEU A 842 26.22 35.24 7.65
N SER A 843 26.34 36.16 8.61
CA SER A 843 26.46 37.61 8.36
C SER A 843 27.63 37.92 7.42
N GLU A 844 28.82 37.42 7.74
CA GLU A 844 30.04 37.63 6.95
C GLU A 844 29.92 37.06 5.52
N ARG A 845 29.23 35.91 5.35
CA ARG A 845 28.92 35.32 4.03
C ARG A 845 27.91 36.15 3.23
N ILE A 846 26.85 36.64 3.88
CA ILE A 846 25.85 37.55 3.26
C ILE A 846 26.55 38.84 2.80
N GLU A 847 27.41 39.40 3.66
CA GLU A 847 28.21 40.59 3.34
C GLU A 847 29.14 40.34 2.15
N LYS A 848 29.81 39.19 2.09
CA LYS A 848 30.66 38.79 0.96
C LYS A 848 29.87 38.62 -0.35
N MET A 849 28.66 38.06 -0.29
CA MET A 849 27.80 37.89 -1.48
C MET A 849 27.19 39.21 -1.97
N THR A 850 26.75 40.07 -1.05
CA THR A 850 26.12 41.36 -1.38
C THR A 850 27.14 42.43 -1.76
N LYS A 851 28.19 42.64 -0.95
CA LYS A 851 29.18 43.70 -1.16
C LYS A 851 30.26 43.35 -2.19
N ILE A 852 30.74 42.10 -2.24
CA ILE A 852 31.86 41.71 -3.14
C ILE A 852 31.37 41.08 -4.45
N ARG A 853 30.27 40.29 -4.44
CA ARG A 853 29.75 39.62 -5.65
C ARG A 853 28.57 40.33 -6.31
N HIS A 854 27.99 41.33 -5.63
CA HIS A 854 26.81 42.09 -6.05
C HIS A 854 25.58 41.21 -6.30
N TRP A 855 25.35 40.21 -5.43
CA TRP A 855 24.12 39.42 -5.41
C TRP A 855 23.05 40.11 -4.56
N LYS A 856 21.79 39.98 -4.96
CA LYS A 856 20.65 40.62 -4.30
C LYS A 856 19.97 39.64 -3.34
N GLN A 857 20.00 39.94 -2.05
CA GLN A 857 19.15 39.27 -1.07
C GLN A 857 17.68 39.64 -1.29
N LEU A 858 16.78 38.67 -1.19
CA LEU A 858 15.33 38.84 -1.25
C LEU A 858 14.72 38.66 0.14
N GLU A 859 13.78 39.54 0.48
CA GLU A 859 13.01 39.51 1.74
C GLU A 859 11.62 38.88 1.53
N PRO A 860 10.99 38.33 2.59
CA PRO A 860 11.48 38.24 3.97
C PRO A 860 12.56 37.16 4.17
N THR A 861 13.51 37.46 5.03
CA THR A 861 14.44 36.47 5.60
C THR A 861 13.69 35.43 6.43
N PHE A 862 13.96 34.14 6.15
CA PHE A 862 13.30 33.03 6.82
C PHE A 862 14.12 32.58 8.04
N ASN A 863 13.83 33.15 9.21
CA ASN A 863 14.46 32.79 10.49
C ASN A 863 14.06 31.40 11.05
N VAL A 864 13.48 30.52 10.23
CA VAL A 864 13.00 29.20 10.65
C VAL A 864 13.44 28.17 9.63
N LEU A 865 14.25 27.20 10.09
CA LEU A 865 14.50 25.95 9.38
C LEU A 865 13.16 25.41 8.86
N PRO A 866 12.90 25.40 7.55
CA PRO A 866 11.62 24.90 7.08
C PRO A 866 11.64 23.40 7.36
N ASN A 867 10.70 22.91 8.18
CA ASN A 867 10.70 21.51 8.65
C ASN A 867 10.83 20.52 7.49
N PRO A 868 11.47 19.35 7.67
CA PRO A 868 11.37 18.25 6.72
C PRO A 868 9.89 17.94 6.39
N PRO A 869 9.59 17.38 5.21
CA PRO A 869 8.22 17.22 4.73
C PRO A 869 7.40 16.38 5.73
N LEU A 870 6.43 17.04 6.38
CA LEU A 870 5.74 16.59 7.60
C LEU A 870 6.70 16.35 8.78
N LYS A 871 6.57 17.17 9.83
CA LYS A 871 7.05 16.78 11.17
C LYS A 871 6.33 15.49 11.59
N CYS A 872 6.99 14.35 11.47
CA CYS A 872 6.67 13.17 12.25
C CYS A 872 7.22 13.36 13.66
N ASN A 873 6.55 14.20 14.47
CA ASN A 873 6.94 14.45 15.87
C ASN A 873 7.20 13.10 16.55
N ALA A 874 8.43 12.87 17.01
CA ALA A 874 8.78 11.65 17.70
C ALA A 874 7.96 11.50 18.98
N LEU A 875 7.08 10.49 19.00
CA LEU A 875 6.17 10.28 20.11
C LEU A 875 6.93 9.58 21.25
N LEU A 876 7.37 10.38 22.22
CA LEU A 876 7.87 9.90 23.51
C LEU A 876 6.71 9.32 24.33
N VAL A 877 6.87 8.09 24.79
CA VAL A 877 5.83 7.35 25.50
C VAL A 877 6.44 6.68 26.73
N PRO A 878 6.13 7.17 27.94
CA PRO A 878 6.63 6.57 29.17
C PRO A 878 6.35 5.06 29.25
N LEU A 879 7.42 4.27 29.42
CA LEU A 879 7.32 2.89 29.87
C LEU A 879 6.81 2.88 31.31
N HIS A 880 5.79 2.07 31.57
CA HIS A 880 5.31 1.85 32.92
C HIS A 880 6.37 1.13 33.77
N TYR A 881 6.54 1.56 35.03
CA TYR A 881 7.60 1.07 35.92
C TYR A 881 7.55 -0.44 36.18
N THR A 882 6.37 -1.08 36.04
CA THR A 882 6.20 -2.53 36.18
C THR A 882 6.49 -3.33 34.90
N SER A 883 6.83 -2.69 33.78
CA SER A 883 7.13 -3.41 32.54
C SER A 883 8.43 -4.19 32.66
N ILE A 884 8.54 -5.34 31.98
CA ILE A 884 9.74 -6.18 32.01
C ILE A 884 10.95 -5.37 31.53
N THR A 885 10.77 -4.58 30.46
CA THR A 885 11.80 -3.68 29.93
C THR A 885 12.23 -2.63 30.95
N TYR A 886 11.29 -1.92 31.61
CA TYR A 886 11.63 -0.95 32.65
C TYR A 886 12.36 -1.62 33.83
N GLN A 887 11.91 -2.78 34.30
CA GLN A 887 12.53 -3.49 35.42
C GLN A 887 13.93 -4.03 35.07
N ALA A 888 14.14 -4.49 33.84
CA ALA A 888 15.46 -4.87 33.33
C ALA A 888 16.37 -3.64 33.25
N LEU A 889 15.88 -2.53 32.69
CA LEU A 889 16.63 -1.29 32.55
C LEU A 889 16.95 -0.65 33.91
N LEU A 890 16.01 -0.68 34.86
CA LEU A 890 16.21 -0.22 36.24
C LEU A 890 17.36 -0.98 36.91
N LYS A 891 17.41 -2.31 36.76
CA LYS A 891 18.53 -3.12 37.28
C LYS A 891 19.87 -2.75 36.66
N GLN A 892 19.90 -2.46 35.35
CA GLN A 892 21.10 -1.98 34.66
C GLN A 892 21.49 -0.57 35.10
N MET A 893 20.52 0.33 35.31
CA MET A 893 20.75 1.68 35.81
C MET A 893 21.22 1.69 37.27
N GLN A 894 20.72 0.77 38.11
CA GLN A 894 21.18 0.59 39.50
C GLN A 894 22.65 0.17 39.62
N LEU A 895 23.29 -0.27 38.52
CA LEU A 895 24.74 -0.46 38.48
C LEU A 895 25.50 0.87 38.56
N ILE A 896 24.91 1.99 38.09
CA ILE A 896 25.48 3.34 38.17
C ILE A 896 25.52 3.81 39.63
N ASN A 897 24.37 3.77 40.30
CA ASN A 897 24.20 4.07 41.71
C ASN A 897 23.01 3.22 42.23
N PRO A 898 23.14 2.45 43.32
CA PRO A 898 22.02 1.72 43.92
C PRO A 898 20.82 2.62 44.27
N TYR A 899 21.05 3.90 44.51
CA TYR A 899 20.05 4.91 44.88
C TYR A 899 19.62 5.81 43.70
N ILE A 900 19.91 5.43 42.46
CA ILE A 900 19.58 6.20 41.25
C ILE A 900 18.06 6.47 41.13
N GLU A 901 17.70 7.74 41.00
CA GLU A 901 16.31 8.17 40.90
C GLU A 901 15.89 8.26 39.43
N ILE A 902 15.25 7.21 38.89
CA ILE A 902 14.70 7.24 37.53
C ILE A 902 13.46 8.16 37.49
N LYS A 903 13.57 9.27 36.77
CA LYS A 903 12.47 10.24 36.54
C LYS A 903 11.51 9.74 35.46
N SER A 904 12.04 9.21 34.35
CA SER A 904 11.26 8.60 33.29
C SER A 904 12.08 7.56 32.52
N ILE A 905 11.41 6.59 31.92
CA ILE A 905 11.93 5.84 30.77
C ILE A 905 10.88 6.01 29.69
N GLU A 906 11.21 6.61 28.57
CA GLU A 906 10.28 6.98 27.50
C GLU A 906 10.68 6.29 26.21
N GLU A 907 9.78 5.51 25.64
CA GLU A 907 9.98 4.94 24.32
C GLU A 907 9.79 5.97 23.21
N ILE A 908 10.65 5.87 22.20
CA ILE A 908 10.67 6.77 21.04
C ILE A 908 10.00 6.06 19.85
N LYS A 909 8.79 6.48 19.46
CA LYS A 909 8.25 6.14 18.14
C LYS A 909 8.51 7.24 17.15
N ASN A 910 9.06 6.85 16.02
CA ASN A 910 9.22 7.72 14.87
C ASN A 910 9.12 6.83 13.62
N PRO A 911 7.96 6.81 12.92
CA PRO A 911 7.74 5.91 11.79
C PRO A 911 8.80 6.04 10.68
N TYR A 912 9.39 7.22 10.52
CA TYR A 912 10.48 7.47 9.58
C TYR A 912 11.78 6.76 10.01
N LEU A 913 12.17 6.88 11.29
CA LEU A 913 13.32 6.14 11.83
C LEU A 913 13.07 4.62 11.85
N GLU A 914 11.81 4.20 12.01
CA GLU A 914 11.41 2.78 11.94
C GLU A 914 11.54 2.21 10.53
N GLU A 915 11.07 2.93 9.50
CA GLU A 915 11.20 2.52 8.10
C GLU A 915 12.67 2.43 7.68
N ILE A 916 13.49 3.42 8.05
CA ILE A 916 14.93 3.44 7.77
C ILE A 916 15.64 2.28 8.48
N TYR A 917 15.33 2.04 9.76
CA TYR A 917 15.92 0.95 10.54
C TYR A 917 15.56 -0.43 9.98
N GLU A 918 14.27 -0.67 9.67
CA GLU A 918 13.82 -1.94 9.07
C GLU A 918 14.28 -2.11 7.61
N GLY A 919 14.58 -1.02 6.89
CA GLY A 919 15.30 -1.05 5.63
C GLY A 919 16.75 -1.52 5.80
N MET A 920 17.51 -0.85 6.67
CA MET A 920 18.90 -1.20 6.99
C MET A 920 19.02 -2.64 7.52
N LYS A 921 18.08 -3.08 8.34
CA LYS A 921 17.98 -4.44 8.88
C LYS A 921 17.85 -5.52 7.79
N LYS A 922 17.12 -5.24 6.71
CA LYS A 922 17.02 -6.13 5.54
C LYS A 922 18.28 -6.16 4.70
N VAL A 923 19.00 -5.04 4.61
CA VAL A 923 20.29 -4.95 3.89
C VAL A 923 21.38 -5.72 4.65
N ILE A 924 21.51 -5.49 5.96
CA ILE A 924 22.51 -6.18 6.79
C ILE A 924 22.16 -7.67 6.92
N SER A 925 20.87 -8.04 6.98
CA SER A 925 20.50 -9.46 7.08
C SER A 925 20.89 -10.26 5.84
N THR A 926 20.72 -9.75 4.61
CA THR A 926 21.17 -10.46 3.40
C THR A 926 22.69 -10.54 3.28
N GLN A 927 23.42 -9.67 3.97
CA GLN A 927 24.89 -9.65 4.05
C GLN A 927 25.46 -10.56 5.16
N CYS A 928 24.60 -11.11 6.04
CA CYS A 928 25.01 -11.93 7.18
C CYS A 928 24.58 -13.40 7.03
N LEU A 929 25.43 -14.32 7.53
CA LEU A 929 25.14 -15.75 7.52
C LEU A 929 23.83 -16.07 8.26
N GLY A 930 22.95 -16.84 7.62
CA GLY A 930 21.66 -17.24 8.19
C GLY A 930 20.59 -16.13 8.22
N PHE A 931 20.76 -15.04 7.47
CA PHE A 931 19.84 -13.90 7.42
C PHE A 931 19.61 -13.20 8.78
N ASN A 932 20.63 -13.23 9.65
CA ASN A 932 20.57 -12.62 10.99
C ASN A 932 21.41 -11.33 11.04
N PRO A 933 20.82 -10.14 11.23
CA PRO A 933 21.54 -8.87 11.25
C PRO A 933 22.25 -8.55 12.59
N ASN A 934 22.27 -9.49 13.56
CA ASN A 934 22.89 -9.31 14.89
C ASN A 934 22.38 -8.04 15.60
N GLU A 935 21.06 -7.94 15.74
CA GLU A 935 20.37 -6.88 16.49
C GLU A 935 20.64 -7.04 17.99
N ARG A 936 21.17 -5.98 18.63
CA ARG A 936 21.39 -5.90 20.08
C ARG A 936 20.77 -4.65 20.68
N GLU A 937 20.47 -4.70 21.98
CA GLU A 937 19.98 -3.57 22.75
C GLU A 937 21.12 -3.00 23.64
N LEU A 938 21.48 -1.72 23.46
CA LEU A 938 22.70 -1.11 24.04
C LEU A 938 22.50 0.35 24.47
N PHE A 939 23.26 0.81 25.47
CA PHE A 939 23.19 2.15 26.07
C PHE A 939 24.04 3.22 25.37
N HIS A 940 23.52 4.44 25.22
CA HIS A 940 24.24 5.62 24.70
C HIS A 940 24.02 6.83 25.61
N GLY A 941 25.08 7.51 26.02
CA GLY A 941 24.99 8.75 26.83
C GLY A 941 25.17 10.01 25.98
N THR A 942 24.38 11.05 26.25
CA THR A 942 24.47 12.35 25.58
C THR A 942 24.00 13.48 26.50
N SER A 943 24.12 14.74 26.06
CA SER A 943 23.74 15.93 26.83
C SER A 943 23.15 17.04 25.97
N GLY A 944 22.31 17.89 26.58
CA GLY A 944 21.78 19.10 25.94
C GLY A 944 20.94 18.81 24.70
N ASP A 945 21.10 19.63 23.65
CA ASP A 945 20.33 19.56 22.40
C ASP A 945 20.40 18.22 21.68
N GLY A 946 21.47 17.43 21.91
CA GLY A 946 21.62 16.08 21.37
C GLY A 946 20.48 15.13 21.76
N ILE A 947 19.82 15.38 22.90
CA ILE A 947 18.65 14.60 23.35
C ILE A 947 17.48 14.78 22.39
N MET A 948 17.17 16.01 21.99
CA MET A 948 16.10 16.30 21.03
C MET A 948 16.50 15.85 19.63
N GLY A 949 17.76 16.09 19.24
CA GLY A 949 18.32 15.67 17.95
C GLY A 949 18.18 14.17 17.71
N ILE A 950 18.64 13.34 18.65
CA ILE A 950 18.54 11.87 18.55
C ILE A 950 17.08 11.41 18.57
N THR A 951 16.21 12.06 19.35
CA THR A 951 14.79 11.67 19.45
C THR A 951 14.03 11.89 18.12
N GLU A 952 14.24 13.02 17.45
CA GLU A 952 13.55 13.37 16.20
C GLU A 952 14.25 12.84 14.93
N TYR A 953 15.59 12.75 14.93
CA TYR A 953 16.39 12.46 13.73
C TYR A 953 17.31 11.24 13.85
N GLY A 954 17.31 10.53 14.98
CA GLY A 954 18.12 9.31 15.16
C GLY A 954 19.62 9.56 15.33
N PHE A 955 20.42 8.51 15.15
CA PHE A 955 21.88 8.56 15.26
C PHE A 955 22.53 9.08 13.98
N ASP A 956 22.35 10.37 13.75
CA ASP A 956 22.90 11.13 12.63
C ASP A 956 24.43 11.18 12.67
N ASP A 957 25.05 10.68 11.59
CA ASP A 957 26.48 10.45 11.45
C ASP A 957 27.31 11.72 11.34
N ARG A 958 26.69 12.84 10.98
CA ARG A 958 27.32 14.16 10.93
C ARG A 958 27.62 14.73 12.32
N PHE A 959 27.09 14.10 13.38
CA PHE A 959 27.32 14.47 14.78
C PHE A 959 28.11 13.42 15.57
N TYR A 960 28.71 12.42 14.90
CA TYR A 960 29.56 11.43 15.57
C TYR A 960 30.83 12.08 16.14
N ASN A 961 31.26 11.58 17.31
CA ASN A 961 32.38 12.18 18.05
C ASN A 961 33.72 11.78 17.43
N PRO A 962 34.54 12.73 16.92
CA PRO A 962 35.82 12.41 16.28
C PRO A 962 36.90 11.94 17.27
N ASP A 963 36.80 12.28 18.56
CA ASP A 963 37.83 12.00 19.57
C ASP A 963 37.68 10.64 20.28
N GLY A 964 36.66 9.87 19.87
CA GLY A 964 36.29 8.58 20.46
C GLY A 964 37.40 7.51 20.38
N ALA A 965 37.47 6.65 21.39
CA ALA A 965 38.56 5.67 21.54
C ALA A 965 38.61 4.57 20.46
N TRP A 966 37.55 4.45 19.67
CA TRP A 966 37.30 3.41 18.66
C TRP A 966 36.85 4.03 17.31
N GLY A 967 37.13 5.31 17.08
CA GLY A 967 36.82 6.02 15.83
C GLY A 967 35.58 6.92 15.83
N HIS A 968 35.25 7.43 14.64
CA HIS A 968 34.21 8.44 14.38
C HIS A 968 32.83 7.80 14.19
N GLY A 969 32.30 7.14 15.22
CA GLY A 969 30.99 6.45 15.16
C GLY A 969 30.02 6.88 16.25
N ALA A 970 28.81 6.31 16.23
CA ALA A 970 27.91 6.32 17.36
C ALA A 970 28.32 5.23 18.37
N TYR A 971 28.61 5.65 19.60
CA TYR A 971 29.10 4.79 20.67
C TYR A 971 27.95 4.22 21.49
N PHE A 972 27.99 2.91 21.72
CA PHE A 972 27.07 2.19 22.56
C PHE A 972 27.83 1.28 23.54
N ALA A 973 27.23 0.96 24.69
CA ALA A 973 27.79 0.06 25.68
C ALA A 973 26.74 -0.96 26.14
N ASP A 974 27.17 -2.17 26.50
CA ASP A 974 26.29 -3.14 27.18
C ASP A 974 26.09 -2.84 28.68
N ASP A 975 26.91 -1.94 29.25
CA ASP A 975 26.84 -1.49 30.64
C ASP A 975 26.48 0.01 30.74
N ALA A 976 25.43 0.32 31.50
CA ALA A 976 24.94 1.69 31.68
C ALA A 976 25.95 2.62 32.37
N ARG A 977 26.87 2.09 33.20
CA ARG A 977 27.92 2.87 33.89
C ARG A 977 28.86 3.58 32.93
N LYS A 978 29.20 2.95 31.81
CA LYS A 978 30.03 3.57 30.76
C LYS A 978 29.32 4.77 30.17
N SER A 979 28.07 4.58 29.73
CA SER A 979 27.30 5.61 29.05
C SER A 979 26.84 6.74 30.00
N HIS A 980 26.64 6.46 31.29
CA HIS A 980 26.37 7.48 32.32
C HIS A 980 27.40 8.62 32.34
N ASN A 981 28.69 8.31 32.19
CA ASN A 981 29.78 9.29 32.23
C ASN A 981 29.69 10.35 31.12
N TYR A 982 28.89 10.11 30.07
CA TYR A 982 28.65 11.04 28.95
C TYR A 982 27.31 11.76 29.05
N THR A 983 26.64 11.68 30.22
CA THR A 983 25.35 12.33 30.47
C THR A 983 25.52 13.52 31.42
N ASN A 984 25.85 14.68 30.88
CA ASN A 984 25.77 15.93 31.65
C ASN A 984 24.30 16.30 31.88
N PRO A 985 23.92 16.88 33.03
CA PRO A 985 22.54 17.22 33.33
C PRO A 985 22.04 18.37 32.41
N PRO A 986 21.06 18.14 31.50
CA PRO A 986 20.44 19.21 30.70
C PRO A 986 19.58 20.19 31.51
N ALA A 987 19.23 19.88 32.77
CA ALA A 987 18.27 20.64 33.56
C ALA A 987 18.86 21.11 34.90
N ALA A 988 18.40 22.28 35.36
CA ALA A 988 18.86 22.93 36.59
C ALA A 988 18.54 22.14 37.87
N ASP A 989 17.68 21.12 37.80
CA ASP A 989 17.34 20.20 38.89
C ASP A 989 18.37 19.06 39.06
N GLY A 990 19.35 18.95 38.16
CA GLY A 990 20.36 17.89 38.13
C GLY A 990 19.93 16.60 37.40
N SER A 991 18.78 16.58 36.72
CA SER A 991 18.35 15.45 35.91
C SER A 991 19.23 15.26 34.67
N ARG A 992 19.58 14.01 34.36
CA ARG A 992 20.41 13.51 33.25
C ARG A 992 19.58 12.65 32.28
N VAL A 993 20.04 12.44 31.05
CA VAL A 993 19.39 11.57 30.05
C VAL A 993 20.37 10.58 29.42
N ILE A 994 20.01 9.30 29.38
CA ILE A 994 20.72 8.21 28.69
C ILE A 994 19.75 7.47 27.76
N PHE A 995 20.16 7.12 26.56
CA PHE A 995 19.35 6.34 25.61
C PHE A 995 19.66 4.84 25.71
N TYR A 996 18.68 3.99 25.47
CA TYR A 996 18.82 2.56 25.25
C TYR A 996 18.27 2.24 23.86
N ASN A 997 19.03 1.53 23.05
CA ASN A 997 18.96 1.63 21.59
C ASN A 997 19.00 0.26 20.95
N LYS A 998 18.31 0.09 19.83
CA LYS A 998 18.46 -1.11 19.00
C LYS A 998 19.53 -0.87 17.95
N VAL A 999 20.55 -1.72 17.94
CA VAL A 999 21.77 -1.54 17.15
C VAL A 999 22.01 -2.80 16.31
N LEU A 1000 22.11 -2.63 15.00
CA LEU A 1000 22.39 -3.68 14.02
C LEU A 1000 23.91 -3.84 13.89
N LEU A 1001 24.47 -4.82 14.59
CA LEU A 1001 25.92 -5.01 14.62
C LEU A 1001 26.46 -5.78 13.41
N GLY A 1002 25.62 -6.57 12.72
CA GLY A 1002 26.03 -7.49 11.66
C GLY A 1002 27.24 -8.35 12.07
N ASN A 1003 28.21 -8.48 11.18
CA ASN A 1003 29.55 -8.97 11.53
C ASN A 1003 30.29 -7.93 12.40
N GLU A 1004 30.64 -8.30 13.64
CA GLU A 1004 31.39 -7.48 14.62
C GLU A 1004 32.92 -7.64 14.45
N SER A 1005 33.68 -6.55 14.26
CA SER A 1005 35.16 -6.57 14.33
C SER A 1005 35.64 -6.30 15.75
N ILE A 1006 36.45 -7.18 16.34
CA ILE A 1006 36.85 -7.08 17.76
C ILE A 1006 38.24 -6.45 17.89
N TYR A 1007 38.36 -5.38 18.69
CA TYR A 1007 39.63 -4.72 19.00
C TYR A 1007 39.95 -4.76 20.50
N SER A 1008 41.14 -5.27 20.84
CA SER A 1008 41.70 -5.30 22.19
C SER A 1008 42.62 -4.11 22.51
N THR A 1009 42.82 -3.21 21.56
CA THR A 1009 43.61 -1.96 21.69
C THR A 1009 42.86 -0.81 21.02
N ALA A 1010 42.80 0.35 21.69
CA ALA A 1010 42.08 1.52 21.21
C ALA A 1010 42.57 1.97 19.82
N ASN A 1011 41.65 2.28 18.92
CA ASN A 1011 41.95 2.76 17.58
C ASN A 1011 41.06 3.96 17.23
N LYS A 1012 41.61 5.17 17.45
CA LYS A 1012 40.92 6.43 17.18
C LYS A 1012 40.85 6.81 15.70
N SER A 1013 41.67 6.22 14.83
CA SER A 1013 41.72 6.63 13.43
C SER A 1013 40.51 6.13 12.64
N LEU A 1014 39.84 5.05 13.07
CA LEU A 1014 38.68 4.49 12.38
C LEU A 1014 37.65 5.59 12.11
N VAL A 1015 37.19 5.71 10.87
CA VAL A 1015 36.04 6.54 10.52
C VAL A 1015 34.78 5.72 10.28
N SER A 1016 34.94 4.41 10.09
CA SER A 1016 33.83 3.49 9.95
C SER A 1016 34.22 2.04 10.33
N ALA A 1017 33.44 1.01 9.93
CA ALA A 1017 33.66 -0.39 10.32
C ALA A 1017 34.53 -1.17 9.30
N PRO A 1018 35.62 -1.86 9.74
CA PRO A 1018 36.61 -2.48 8.84
C PRO A 1018 36.02 -3.40 7.77
N GLN A 1019 36.72 -3.55 6.64
CA GLN A 1019 36.25 -4.33 5.48
C GLN A 1019 35.75 -5.74 5.86
N GLY A 1020 34.50 -6.05 5.47
CA GLY A 1020 33.80 -7.30 5.82
C GLY A 1020 32.97 -7.26 7.10
N TYR A 1021 33.12 -6.19 7.89
CA TYR A 1021 32.41 -5.96 9.15
C TYR A 1021 31.44 -4.77 9.04
N HIS A 1022 30.47 -4.74 9.94
CA HIS A 1022 29.41 -3.72 9.96
C HIS A 1022 29.46 -2.86 11.23
N SER A 1023 30.18 -3.31 12.26
CA SER A 1023 30.39 -2.63 13.53
C SER A 1023 31.75 -2.99 14.14
N VAL A 1024 32.20 -2.19 15.10
CA VAL A 1024 33.41 -2.43 15.89
C VAL A 1024 33.02 -2.71 17.35
N LYS A 1025 33.73 -3.65 17.97
CA LYS A 1025 33.60 -4.04 19.36
C LYS A 1025 34.92 -3.82 20.10
N GLY A 1026 34.99 -2.75 20.87
CA GLY A 1026 36.11 -2.43 21.75
C GLY A 1026 36.09 -3.23 23.05
N THR A 1027 37.21 -3.84 23.41
CA THR A 1027 37.36 -4.68 24.62
C THR A 1027 38.57 -4.30 25.50
N ALA A 1028 39.32 -3.24 25.15
CA ALA A 1028 40.52 -2.80 25.88
C ALA A 1028 40.24 -2.16 27.26
N PHE A 1029 39.00 -1.73 27.51
CA PHE A 1029 38.61 -0.99 28.71
C PHE A 1029 37.68 -1.82 29.61
N THR A 1030 37.42 -1.31 30.81
CA THR A 1030 36.53 -1.92 31.83
C THR A 1030 35.14 -2.30 31.30
N TYR A 1031 34.67 -1.62 30.26
CA TYR A 1031 33.36 -1.83 29.63
C TYR A 1031 33.53 -2.12 28.14
N LYS A 1032 32.65 -2.97 27.60
CA LYS A 1032 32.62 -3.23 26.16
C LYS A 1032 31.91 -2.09 25.45
N GLU A 1033 32.55 -1.57 24.42
CA GLU A 1033 32.01 -0.52 23.58
C GLU A 1033 31.70 -1.10 22.20
N TYR A 1034 30.55 -0.74 21.65
CA TYR A 1034 30.06 -1.17 20.35
C TYR A 1034 29.83 0.09 19.52
N ILE A 1035 30.40 0.13 18.32
CA ILE A 1035 30.43 1.32 17.50
C ILE A 1035 29.87 0.98 16.13
N VAL A 1036 28.84 1.71 15.74
CA VAL A 1036 28.26 1.71 14.40
C VAL A 1036 28.45 3.07 13.76
N TYR A 1037 28.56 3.08 12.44
CA TYR A 1037 29.10 4.21 11.69
C TYR A 1037 28.21 4.62 10.52
N ARG A 1038 26.99 4.10 10.49
CA ARG A 1038 26.00 4.32 9.43
C ARG A 1038 24.68 4.76 10.06
N TYR A 1039 24.06 5.80 9.53
CA TYR A 1039 22.69 6.14 9.93
C TYR A 1039 21.74 4.95 9.73
N GLY A 1040 20.74 4.82 10.61
CA GLY A 1040 19.81 3.69 10.58
C GLY A 1040 20.39 2.34 11.01
N GLN A 1041 21.70 2.18 11.27
CA GLN A 1041 22.21 1.01 11.99
C GLN A 1041 21.79 1.01 13.45
N ALA A 1042 21.64 2.19 14.05
CA ALA A 1042 21.08 2.35 15.40
C ALA A 1042 19.76 3.11 15.34
N ARG A 1043 18.74 2.56 15.99
CA ARG A 1043 17.48 3.26 16.31
C ARG A 1043 17.48 3.60 17.80
N PRO A 1044 17.27 4.86 18.19
CA PRO A 1044 16.98 5.19 19.58
C PRO A 1044 15.61 4.63 19.94
N TYR A 1045 15.58 3.80 20.97
CA TYR A 1045 14.43 2.94 21.28
C TYR A 1045 13.77 3.38 22.60
N LEU A 1046 14.58 3.70 23.61
CA LEU A 1046 14.18 4.33 24.87
C LEU A 1046 15.09 5.51 25.21
N LYS A 1047 14.53 6.52 25.86
CA LYS A 1047 15.16 7.68 26.49
C LYS A 1047 14.90 7.59 27.99
N VAL A 1048 15.94 7.42 28.79
CA VAL A 1048 15.88 7.32 30.26
C VAL A 1048 16.28 8.65 30.86
N THR A 1049 15.37 9.32 31.56
CA THR A 1049 15.66 10.52 32.36
C THR A 1049 15.83 10.12 33.82
N TYR A 1050 16.89 10.57 34.49
CA TYR A 1050 17.23 10.11 35.84
C TYR A 1050 18.11 11.11 36.59
N LYS A 1051 18.19 10.97 37.91
CA LYS A 1051 19.11 11.71 38.77
C LYS A 1051 20.03 10.70 39.48
N SER A 1052 21.34 10.86 39.29
CA SER A 1052 22.40 9.95 39.75
C SER A 1052 22.97 10.36 41.10
#